data_AF-A0A4Q9KYK7-F1
#
_entry.id   AF-A0A4Q9KYK7-F1
#
_cell.length_a   1.000
_cell.length_b   1.000
_cell.length_c   1.000
_cell.angle_alpha   90.00
_cell.angle_beta   90.00
_cell.angle_gamma   90.00
#
_symmetry.space_group_name_H-M   'P 1'
#
loop_
_entity.id
_entity.type
_entity.pdbx_description
1 polymer ?
#
loop_
_entity_poly.entity_id
_entity_poly.type
_entity_poly.pdbx_seq_one_letter_code
_entity_poly.pdbx_strand_id
1 'polypeptide(L)'
;SNRQYEQYCIKFIERISLKFDIFEKFNKMNNNIEMYLCHYIKKSDFLIFYEFIISYYFPVHKMTIDKFYTILYFLEYFRFESDKKLRNVIKSILYSLVVSDEMNNFNIEKVSFHFSKQCYFSHALLKKISQEYLKLLYNGKDLKFSFFIKEYESYISDEYKGLFREDRKHMLVINDKFVTFFSKKVVVNHKSHCLFLMFLNTLDIKYLHIHGLNRENSKSFCFILENLKKMVDEIVFFKCNISDDVICSLNANLSLVNLKKMVFIESEFDKIFIFREHLSNIEEFIFYEQYYYERYTVLEIEEGDPNIPENVMESFKHIHPQHSIEESIKENENISKENKDFYLKLLNEDKLKGKVRIIEYFECEIENLEVNCFYEYKGCFNNISITFKNLNEKQFFTTKNTILEENIKCIKITSSAIKSGFLKDILNIKGLERLEIEDSDIFIENKIFINESIKYFRFFPNNSDRFCSFFKLVDMMIGLQEIYIAIINIIKLNRSLDQIFYITDLNLWSINEMIDFSKLSEKNKKFDIKATSKAKADLELSSIPLKFLFQNYEMSGIKKLSIRNFSINHLNVKALSNLLNLKELNIVRINFQNISFSELFCAKQEYKIKRMYLEEINISEKDFIFIANLKKIKDIRLWRYDIQGKAYTWICMYFYNEFYMKLIYQKDVLPEETIKYIKEKLKRNILL
;
A
#
# COMPACT_ATOMS: atom_id res chain seq x y z
N SER A 1 -17.73 49.42 21.56
CA SER A 1 -18.93 48.63 21.85
C SER A 1 -18.55 47.51 22.80
N ASN A 2 -19.15 47.47 24.00
CA ASN A 2 -18.94 46.44 25.02
C ASN A 2 -19.47 45.09 24.50
N ARG A 3 -18.62 44.30 23.83
CA ARG A 3 -18.94 42.91 23.56
C ARG A 3 -18.74 42.13 24.87
N GLN A 4 -19.84 41.74 25.51
CA GLN A 4 -19.80 40.76 26.58
C GLN A 4 -19.51 39.39 25.96
N TYR A 5 -18.40 38.78 26.34
CA TYR A 5 -18.03 37.43 25.95
C TYR A 5 -18.37 36.46 27.08
N GLU A 6 -18.88 35.29 26.74
CA GLU A 6 -19.03 34.21 27.70
C GLU A 6 -17.72 33.47 27.85
N GLN A 7 -17.27 33.30 29.09
CA GLN A 7 -15.98 32.70 29.41
C GLN A 7 -16.16 31.27 29.91
N TYR A 8 -15.41 30.35 29.30
CA TYR A 8 -15.32 28.95 29.71
C TYR A 8 -13.90 28.64 30.18
N CYS A 9 -13.76 28.08 31.38
CA CYS A 9 -12.45 27.87 32.01
C CYS A 9 -12.14 26.37 32.14
N ILE A 10 -11.15 25.90 31.38
CA ILE A 10 -10.61 24.54 31.51
C ILE A 10 -9.49 24.58 32.55
N LYS A 11 -9.77 24.08 33.76
CA LYS A 11 -8.77 23.97 34.83
C LYS A 11 -7.99 22.66 34.70
N PHE A 12 -6.71 22.66 35.09
CA PHE A 12 -5.85 21.47 35.12
C PHE A 12 -5.70 20.77 33.76
N ILE A 13 -5.34 21.53 32.72
CA ILE A 13 -5.13 21.00 31.36
C ILE A 13 -4.14 19.81 31.31
N GLU A 14 -3.18 19.78 32.23
CA GLU A 14 -2.25 18.66 32.42
C GLU A 14 -2.96 17.33 32.74
N ARG A 15 -4.07 17.37 33.50
CA ARG A 15 -4.89 16.19 33.84
C ARG A 15 -5.74 15.71 32.66
N ILE A 16 -6.15 16.62 31.79
CA ILE A 16 -6.78 16.30 30.49
C ILE A 16 -5.77 15.56 29.60
N SER A 17 -4.47 15.69 29.85
CA SER A 17 -3.41 14.86 29.25
C SER A 17 -3.36 14.86 27.72
N LEU A 18 -4.18 15.65 27.05
CA LEU A 18 -4.24 15.79 25.61
C LEU A 18 -3.38 16.99 25.20
N LYS A 19 -2.56 16.79 24.16
CA LYS A 19 -1.69 17.81 23.59
C LYS A 19 -2.40 18.46 22.41
N PHE A 20 -2.48 19.78 22.46
CA PHE A 20 -3.14 20.60 21.46
C PHE A 20 -2.04 21.28 20.62
N ASP A 21 -1.88 20.87 19.36
CA ASP A 21 -0.86 21.45 18.47
C ASP A 21 -1.01 22.97 18.34
N ILE A 22 -2.26 23.44 18.39
CA ILE A 22 -2.57 24.87 18.35
C ILE A 22 -2.03 25.58 19.59
N PHE A 23 -2.17 25.01 20.79
CA PHE A 23 -1.72 25.65 22.05
C PHE A 23 -0.22 25.57 22.27
N GLU A 24 0.46 24.52 21.82
CA GLU A 24 1.92 24.44 21.94
C GLU A 24 2.62 25.56 21.16
N LYS A 25 2.03 26.04 20.05
CA LYS A 25 2.53 27.23 19.33
C LYS A 25 2.39 28.53 20.15
N PHE A 26 1.41 28.62 21.04
CA PHE A 26 1.16 29.78 21.90
C PHE A 26 1.94 29.73 23.23
N ASN A 27 2.34 28.54 23.69
CA ASN A 27 3.10 28.32 24.93
C ASN A 27 4.47 29.01 25.01
N LYS A 28 4.94 29.68 23.95
CA LYS A 28 6.14 30.51 24.01
C LYS A 28 5.91 31.91 24.57
N MET A 29 4.66 32.38 24.79
CA MET A 29 4.43 33.80 25.09
C MET A 29 3.49 34.19 26.24
N ASN A 30 2.75 33.33 26.96
CA ASN A 30 2.00 33.76 28.16
C ASN A 30 1.40 32.59 29.00
N ASN A 31 1.16 32.84 30.29
CA ASN A 31 0.56 31.87 31.24
C ASN A 31 -0.96 31.72 31.14
N ASN A 32 -1.65 32.65 30.46
CA ASN A 32 -3.10 32.59 30.22
C ASN A 32 -3.36 32.64 28.71
N ILE A 33 -3.90 31.56 28.14
CA ILE A 33 -4.34 31.50 26.74
C ILE A 33 -5.84 31.77 26.70
N GLU A 34 -6.24 32.90 26.13
CA GLU A 34 -7.64 33.18 25.81
C GLU A 34 -7.96 32.72 24.40
N MET A 35 -9.07 32.00 24.24
CA MET A 35 -9.53 31.52 22.94
C MET A 35 -10.84 32.16 22.57
N TYR A 36 -10.87 32.77 21.39
CA TYR A 36 -12.08 33.32 20.81
C TYR A 36 -12.61 32.33 19.77
N LEU A 37 -13.81 31.81 19.99
CA LEU A 37 -14.46 30.96 19.00
C LEU A 37 -14.86 31.77 17.78
N CYS A 38 -14.59 31.23 16.58
CA CYS A 38 -15.04 31.87 15.35
C CYS A 38 -16.57 31.92 15.30
N HIS A 39 -17.12 32.94 14.64
CA HIS A 39 -18.55 33.20 14.54
C HIS A 39 -19.37 32.05 13.93
N TYR A 40 -18.75 31.17 13.14
CA TYR A 40 -19.42 30.00 12.56
C TYR A 40 -19.56 28.82 13.55
N ILE A 41 -18.88 28.84 14.69
CA ILE A 41 -18.97 27.79 15.70
C ILE A 41 -20.17 28.09 16.60
N LYS A 42 -21.15 27.19 16.60
CA LYS A 42 -22.30 27.29 17.51
C LYS A 42 -21.85 27.07 18.95
N LYS A 43 -22.30 27.95 19.85
CA LYS A 43 -22.08 27.84 21.30
C LYS A 43 -22.51 26.47 21.85
N SER A 44 -23.66 25.95 21.40
CA SER A 44 -24.19 24.63 21.79
C SER A 44 -23.20 23.50 21.48
N ASP A 45 -22.57 23.56 20.30
CA ASP A 45 -21.65 22.52 19.84
C ASP A 45 -20.36 22.56 20.66
N PHE A 46 -19.86 23.77 20.95
CA PHE A 46 -18.71 23.94 21.83
C PHE A 46 -18.99 23.45 23.26
N LEU A 47 -20.19 23.70 23.80
CA LEU A 47 -20.57 23.21 25.12
C LEU A 47 -20.52 21.68 25.22
N ILE A 48 -20.99 20.97 24.17
CA ILE A 48 -20.89 19.51 24.10
C ILE A 48 -19.42 19.05 24.22
N PHE A 49 -18.52 19.71 23.48
CA PHE A 49 -17.10 19.39 23.53
C PHE A 49 -16.46 19.79 24.87
N TYR A 50 -16.83 20.94 25.43
CA TYR A 50 -16.34 21.41 26.72
C TYR A 50 -16.74 20.44 27.84
N GLU A 51 -18.01 20.02 27.91
CA GLU A 51 -18.50 19.01 28.84
C GLU A 51 -17.73 17.68 28.73
N PHE A 52 -17.46 17.25 27.50
CA PHE A 52 -16.66 16.06 27.22
C PHE A 52 -15.22 16.17 27.76
N ILE A 53 -14.59 17.33 27.63
CA ILE A 53 -13.23 17.56 28.11
C ILE A 53 -13.16 17.66 29.64
N ILE A 54 -14.07 18.40 30.28
CA ILE A 54 -14.07 18.56 31.75
C ILE A 54 -14.51 17.29 32.48
N SER A 55 -15.25 16.41 31.81
CA SER A 55 -15.55 15.06 32.30
C SER A 55 -14.40 14.08 32.07
N TYR A 56 -13.22 14.55 31.67
CA TYR A 56 -12.05 13.71 31.39
C TYR A 56 -12.39 12.57 30.44
N TYR A 57 -13.25 12.84 29.45
CA TYR A 57 -13.63 11.90 28.39
C TYR A 57 -14.09 10.53 28.92
N PHE A 58 -14.65 10.49 30.14
CA PHE A 58 -15.32 9.31 30.68
C PHE A 58 -16.56 8.96 29.84
N PRO A 59 -16.93 7.66 29.75
CA PRO A 59 -18.07 7.25 28.94
C PRO A 59 -19.36 7.97 29.34
N VAL A 60 -20.06 8.52 28.35
CA VAL A 60 -21.32 9.25 28.57
C VAL A 60 -22.49 8.34 28.20
N HIS A 61 -23.29 7.92 29.19
CA HIS A 61 -24.42 7.01 28.95
C HIS A 61 -25.52 7.59 28.03
N LYS A 62 -25.58 8.92 27.86
CA LYS A 62 -26.50 9.64 26.94
C LYS A 62 -25.78 10.19 25.71
N MET A 63 -25.04 9.34 24.99
CA MET A 63 -24.37 9.69 23.73
C MET A 63 -25.36 9.66 22.56
N THR A 64 -25.47 10.76 21.80
CA THR A 64 -26.25 10.82 20.55
C THR A 64 -25.29 10.88 19.35
N ILE A 65 -25.80 10.66 18.13
CA ILE A 65 -24.99 10.75 16.91
C ILE A 65 -24.43 12.18 16.72
N ASP A 66 -25.23 13.20 17.03
CA ASP A 66 -24.78 14.58 16.92
C ASP A 66 -23.65 14.91 17.90
N LYS A 67 -23.76 14.44 19.16
CA LYS A 67 -22.69 14.60 20.15
C LYS A 67 -21.42 13.88 19.71
N PHE A 68 -21.56 12.66 19.19
CA PHE A 68 -20.45 11.89 18.65
C PHE A 68 -19.68 12.67 17.57
N TYR A 69 -20.37 13.17 16.54
CA TYR A 69 -19.73 13.93 15.45
C TYR A 69 -19.22 15.29 15.90
N THR A 70 -19.90 15.95 16.83
CA THR A 70 -19.47 17.24 17.38
C THR A 70 -18.15 17.12 18.14
N ILE A 71 -18.00 16.08 18.97
CA ILE A 71 -16.75 15.84 19.69
C ILE A 71 -15.63 15.56 18.69
N LEU A 72 -15.85 14.70 17.69
CA LEU A 72 -14.86 14.41 16.65
C LEU A 72 -14.45 15.66 15.86
N TYR A 73 -15.42 16.53 15.54
CA TYR A 73 -15.16 17.80 14.87
C TYR A 73 -14.20 18.69 15.66
N PHE A 74 -14.42 18.86 16.97
CA PHE A 74 -13.51 19.67 17.77
C PHE A 74 -12.14 19.02 18.01
N LEU A 75 -12.07 17.68 18.08
CA LEU A 75 -10.80 16.97 18.13
C LEU A 75 -9.96 17.21 16.86
N GLU A 76 -10.60 17.28 15.70
CA GLU A 76 -9.92 17.63 14.44
C GLU A 76 -9.59 19.11 14.37
N TYR A 77 -10.55 19.97 14.74
CA TYR A 77 -10.44 21.42 14.68
C TYR A 77 -9.25 21.94 15.50
N PHE A 78 -9.07 21.43 16.71
CA PHE A 78 -7.95 21.80 17.58
C PHE A 78 -6.65 21.05 17.28
N ARG A 79 -6.65 20.18 16.24
CA ARG A 79 -5.49 19.39 15.80
C ARG A 79 -4.85 18.64 16.96
N PHE A 80 -5.63 17.78 17.62
CA PHE A 80 -5.09 16.96 18.70
C PHE A 80 -3.97 16.06 18.18
N GLU A 81 -2.85 16.01 18.91
CA GLU A 81 -1.69 15.21 18.52
C GLU A 81 -2.11 13.76 18.27
N SER A 82 -1.55 13.18 17.20
CA SER A 82 -1.89 11.85 16.71
C SER A 82 -1.23 10.72 17.53
N ASP A 83 -1.43 10.71 18.85
CA ASP A 83 -0.75 9.82 19.78
C ASP A 83 -1.63 8.64 20.30
N LYS A 84 -1.12 7.90 21.29
CA LYS A 84 -1.86 6.79 21.94
C LYS A 84 -3.08 7.31 22.71
N LYS A 85 -3.07 8.55 23.19
CA LYS A 85 -4.14 9.13 24.01
C LYS A 85 -5.35 9.51 23.16
N LEU A 86 -5.15 10.11 21.99
CA LEU A 86 -6.25 10.37 21.04
C LEU A 86 -7.00 9.08 20.68
N ARG A 87 -6.29 7.95 20.54
CA ARG A 87 -6.92 6.64 20.32
C ARG A 87 -7.79 6.19 21.48
N ASN A 88 -7.37 6.45 22.73
CA ASN A 88 -8.18 6.14 23.90
C ASN A 88 -9.43 7.03 23.98
N VAL A 89 -9.30 8.30 23.63
CA VAL A 89 -10.44 9.24 23.53
C VAL A 89 -11.44 8.74 22.50
N ILE A 90 -10.99 8.44 21.27
CA ILE A 90 -11.83 7.87 20.21
C ILE A 90 -12.52 6.59 20.70
N LYS A 91 -11.77 5.68 21.35
CA LYS A 91 -12.33 4.45 21.91
C LYS A 91 -13.43 4.73 22.94
N SER A 92 -13.25 5.71 23.83
CA SER A 92 -14.23 6.07 24.86
C SER A 92 -15.54 6.63 24.25
N ILE A 93 -15.41 7.52 23.26
CA ILE A 93 -16.57 8.10 22.58
C ILE A 93 -17.33 7.01 21.80
N LEU A 94 -16.60 6.14 21.08
CA LEU A 94 -17.19 5.01 20.36
C LEU A 94 -17.91 4.05 21.32
N TYR A 95 -17.29 3.71 22.44
CA TYR A 95 -17.92 2.86 23.46
C TYR A 95 -19.20 3.48 24.01
N SER A 96 -19.19 4.79 24.28
CA SER A 96 -20.37 5.53 24.74
C SER A 96 -21.52 5.43 23.72
N LEU A 97 -21.21 5.55 22.43
CA LEU A 97 -22.19 5.41 21.36
C LEU A 97 -22.74 3.98 21.25
N VAL A 98 -21.88 2.97 21.40
CA VAL A 98 -22.27 1.55 21.37
C VAL A 98 -23.18 1.19 22.56
N VAL A 99 -22.96 1.79 23.73
CA VAL A 99 -23.80 1.56 24.91
C VAL A 99 -25.13 2.29 24.81
N SER A 100 -25.16 3.49 24.22
CA SER A 100 -26.38 4.29 24.03
C SER A 100 -27.50 3.57 23.27
N ASP A 101 -28.75 3.91 23.56
CA ASP A 101 -29.95 3.43 22.85
C ASP A 101 -30.17 4.13 21.50
N GLU A 102 -29.36 5.14 21.17
CA GLU A 102 -29.45 5.91 19.93
C GLU A 102 -29.46 5.00 18.68
N MET A 103 -28.66 3.93 18.71
CA MET A 103 -28.55 2.98 17.60
C MET A 103 -29.79 2.09 17.43
N ASN A 104 -30.65 1.98 18.44
CA ASN A 104 -31.89 1.22 18.33
C ASN A 104 -32.92 1.94 17.45
N ASN A 105 -32.83 3.27 17.37
CA ASN A 105 -33.75 4.12 16.59
C ASN A 105 -33.08 4.73 15.36
N PHE A 106 -31.87 4.26 14.99
CA PHE A 106 -31.11 4.80 13.89
C PHE A 106 -31.79 4.54 12.55
N ASN A 107 -32.03 5.60 11.79
CA ASN A 107 -32.51 5.53 10.41
C ASN A 107 -31.55 6.30 9.50
N ILE A 108 -30.87 5.57 8.61
CA ILE A 108 -29.89 6.13 7.69
C ILE A 108 -30.46 7.20 6.74
N GLU A 109 -31.74 7.09 6.35
CA GLU A 109 -32.40 8.04 5.45
C GLU A 109 -32.62 9.41 6.11
N LYS A 110 -32.76 9.44 7.44
CA LYS A 110 -33.04 10.66 8.22
C LYS A 110 -31.77 11.36 8.75
N VAL A 111 -30.60 10.74 8.61
CA VAL A 111 -29.34 11.13 9.29
C VAL A 111 -28.38 11.94 8.41
N SER A 112 -28.77 12.28 7.17
CA SER A 112 -27.92 12.97 6.19
C SER A 112 -27.22 14.25 6.71
N PHE A 113 -27.88 15.02 7.58
CA PHE A 113 -27.31 16.26 8.13
C PHE A 113 -26.15 16.04 9.10
N HIS A 114 -26.10 14.92 9.82
CA HIS A 114 -25.02 14.61 10.77
C HIS A 114 -23.69 14.34 10.06
N PHE A 115 -23.74 13.92 8.79
CA PHE A 115 -22.56 13.65 7.97
C PHE A 115 -21.91 14.91 7.38
N SER A 116 -22.58 16.06 7.43
CA SER A 116 -22.02 17.34 6.96
C SER A 116 -20.74 17.74 7.70
N LYS A 117 -20.64 17.44 9.01
CA LYS A 117 -19.44 17.70 9.83
C LYS A 117 -18.23 16.85 9.41
N GLN A 118 -18.44 15.76 8.68
CA GLN A 118 -17.35 14.88 8.25
C GLN A 118 -16.48 15.51 7.15
N CYS A 119 -16.98 16.49 6.41
CA CYS A 119 -16.19 17.24 5.42
C CYS A 119 -14.95 17.91 6.04
N TYR A 120 -14.94 18.11 7.36
CA TYR A 120 -13.82 18.67 8.10
C TYR A 120 -12.82 17.62 8.59
N PHE A 121 -13.13 16.33 8.53
CA PHE A 121 -12.27 15.29 9.09
C PHE A 121 -11.14 14.93 8.14
N SER A 122 -9.89 14.96 8.62
CA SER A 122 -8.79 14.40 7.84
C SER A 122 -8.92 12.90 7.69
N HIS A 123 -8.36 12.40 6.59
CA HIS A 123 -8.16 10.97 6.38
C HIS A 123 -7.46 10.29 7.58
N ALA A 124 -6.52 11.00 8.23
CA ALA A 124 -5.78 10.46 9.37
C ALA A 124 -6.68 10.20 10.58
N LEU A 125 -7.65 11.07 10.86
CA LEU A 125 -8.66 10.85 11.91
C LEU A 125 -9.61 9.71 11.53
N LEU A 126 -10.14 9.72 10.31
CA LEU A 126 -11.05 8.69 9.80
C LEU A 126 -10.41 7.29 9.85
N LYS A 127 -9.13 7.18 9.50
CA LYS A 127 -8.33 5.96 9.62
C LYS A 127 -8.16 5.49 11.08
N LYS A 128 -8.09 6.40 12.06
CA LYS A 128 -8.06 6.02 13.48
C LYS A 128 -9.42 5.56 13.97
N ILE A 129 -10.49 6.26 13.60
CA ILE A 129 -11.87 5.90 13.94
C ILE A 129 -12.17 4.47 13.45
N SER A 130 -11.87 4.16 12.19
CA SER A 130 -12.10 2.83 11.62
C SER A 130 -11.32 1.73 12.36
N GLN A 131 -10.06 2.00 12.72
CA GLN A 131 -9.24 1.07 13.49
C GLN A 131 -9.78 0.81 14.90
N GLU A 132 -10.21 1.85 15.62
CA GLU A 132 -10.74 1.69 16.98
C GLU A 132 -12.15 1.05 16.96
N TYR A 133 -12.98 1.35 15.95
CA TYR A 133 -14.26 0.67 15.74
C TYR A 133 -14.09 -0.83 15.54
N LEU A 134 -13.17 -1.26 14.66
CA LEU A 134 -12.90 -2.68 14.46
C LEU A 134 -12.45 -3.37 15.76
N LYS A 135 -11.57 -2.74 16.54
CA LYS A 135 -11.12 -3.30 17.83
C LYS A 135 -12.25 -3.50 18.82
N LEU A 136 -13.24 -2.60 18.84
CA LEU A 136 -14.41 -2.71 19.71
C LEU A 136 -15.26 -3.94 19.36
N LEU A 137 -15.53 -4.19 18.08
CA LEU A 137 -16.33 -5.34 17.65
C LEU A 137 -15.69 -6.71 17.90
N TYR A 138 -14.36 -6.73 18.05
CA TYR A 138 -13.60 -7.97 18.24
C TYR A 138 -13.18 -8.23 19.69
N ASN A 139 -13.67 -7.46 20.67
CA ASN A 139 -13.23 -7.55 22.08
C ASN A 139 -11.68 -7.51 22.20
N GLY A 140 -11.01 -6.77 21.31
CA GLY A 140 -9.55 -6.69 21.27
C GLY A 140 -8.81 -7.91 20.69
N LYS A 141 -9.50 -8.89 20.08
CA LYS A 141 -8.83 -9.95 19.29
C LYS A 141 -8.49 -9.41 17.90
N ASP A 142 -7.20 -9.31 17.59
CA ASP A 142 -6.70 -8.84 16.28
C ASP A 142 -7.06 -9.88 15.18
N LEU A 143 -8.16 -9.66 14.46
CA LEU A 143 -8.30 -10.22 13.11
C LEU A 143 -7.47 -9.36 12.16
N LYS A 144 -6.80 -9.99 11.17
CA LYS A 144 -6.07 -9.32 10.08
C LYS A 144 -7.00 -8.57 9.10
N PHE A 145 -8.20 -8.20 9.54
CA PHE A 145 -9.19 -7.49 8.74
C PHE A 145 -9.01 -5.98 8.91
N SER A 146 -9.04 -5.26 7.79
CA SER A 146 -8.98 -3.82 7.71
C SER A 146 -9.92 -3.41 6.59
N PHE A 147 -10.71 -2.36 6.79
CA PHE A 147 -11.57 -1.80 5.75
C PHE A 147 -10.76 -1.25 4.58
N PHE A 148 -9.62 -0.64 4.87
CA PHE A 148 -8.69 -0.12 3.89
C PHE A 148 -7.52 -1.07 3.71
N ILE A 149 -7.01 -1.18 2.48
CA ILE A 149 -5.79 -1.93 2.24
C ILE A 149 -4.61 -1.20 2.86
N LYS A 150 -3.62 -1.97 3.31
CA LYS A 150 -2.33 -1.38 3.66
C LYS A 150 -1.64 -0.92 2.39
N GLU A 151 -0.93 0.20 2.44
CA GLU A 151 -0.23 0.78 1.28
C GLU A 151 0.59 -0.23 0.45
N TYR A 152 1.12 -1.27 1.07
CA TYR A 152 1.97 -2.31 0.45
C TYR A 152 1.25 -3.62 0.08
N GLU A 153 -0.03 -3.78 0.39
CA GLU A 153 -0.80 -4.97 -0.02
C GLU A 153 -1.49 -4.64 -1.36
N SER A 154 -1.24 -5.44 -2.40
CA SER A 154 -2.07 -5.48 -3.61
C SER A 154 -2.78 -6.84 -3.67
N TYR A 155 -3.98 -6.86 -4.23
CA TYR A 155 -4.83 -8.05 -4.39
C TYR A 155 -5.32 -8.20 -5.83
N ILE A 156 -5.23 -7.13 -6.61
CA ILE A 156 -5.30 -7.15 -8.07
C ILE A 156 -3.84 -7.19 -8.55
N SER A 157 -3.56 -8.06 -9.51
CA SER A 157 -2.23 -8.24 -10.09
C SER A 157 -1.72 -6.95 -10.72
N ASP A 158 -0.40 -6.82 -10.82
CA ASP A 158 0.24 -5.67 -11.45
C ASP A 158 -0.08 -5.59 -12.96
N GLU A 159 -0.51 -6.70 -13.57
CA GLU A 159 -0.90 -6.77 -14.99
C GLU A 159 -2.12 -5.90 -15.34
N TYR A 160 -3.01 -5.62 -14.37
CA TYR A 160 -4.21 -4.80 -14.60
C TYR A 160 -4.00 -3.31 -14.23
N LYS A 161 -2.79 -2.93 -13.84
CA LYS A 161 -2.47 -1.53 -13.51
C LYS A 161 -2.70 -0.65 -14.72
N GLY A 162 -3.38 0.48 -14.52
CA GLY A 162 -3.79 1.39 -15.58
C GLY A 162 -5.27 1.29 -15.98
N LEU A 163 -5.96 0.19 -15.65
CA LEU A 163 -7.41 0.08 -15.89
C LEU A 163 -8.24 0.87 -14.86
N PHE A 164 -7.75 1.02 -13.64
CA PHE A 164 -8.43 1.65 -12.51
C PHE A 164 -7.49 2.55 -11.70
N ARG A 165 -8.05 3.34 -10.77
CA ARG A 165 -7.26 4.30 -9.98
C ARG A 165 -6.58 3.63 -8.78
N GLU A 166 -5.26 3.74 -8.71
CA GLU A 166 -4.46 3.14 -7.60
C GLU A 166 -4.41 3.97 -6.30
N ASP A 167 -5.44 4.78 -6.00
CA ASP A 167 -5.48 5.56 -4.76
C ASP A 167 -5.93 4.71 -3.56
N ARG A 168 -5.00 3.89 -3.07
CA ARG A 168 -5.20 2.93 -1.97
C ARG A 168 -5.66 3.57 -0.67
N LYS A 169 -5.46 4.89 -0.52
CA LYS A 169 -5.81 5.64 0.70
C LYS A 169 -7.33 5.72 0.88
N HIS A 170 -8.07 5.95 -0.20
CA HIS A 170 -9.52 6.16 -0.18
C HIS A 170 -10.32 4.94 -0.65
N MET A 171 -9.68 3.76 -0.68
CA MET A 171 -10.21 2.55 -1.29
C MET A 171 -10.77 1.58 -0.24
N LEU A 172 -12.05 1.24 -0.37
CA LEU A 172 -12.72 0.18 0.38
C LEU A 172 -12.69 -1.12 -0.41
N VAL A 173 -12.19 -2.21 0.19
CA VAL A 173 -12.21 -3.54 -0.43
C VAL A 173 -13.25 -4.44 0.22
N ILE A 174 -14.09 -5.03 -0.62
CA ILE A 174 -15.04 -6.06 -0.28
C ILE A 174 -14.53 -7.38 -0.86
N ASN A 175 -14.14 -8.30 0.02
CA ASN A 175 -13.66 -9.64 -0.32
C ASN A 175 -14.18 -10.66 0.71
N ASP A 176 -13.78 -11.93 0.61
CA ASP A 176 -14.24 -12.98 1.53
C ASP A 176 -13.98 -12.69 3.01
N LYS A 177 -12.89 -11.97 3.34
CA LYS A 177 -12.62 -11.56 4.72
C LYS A 177 -13.63 -10.52 5.19
N PHE A 178 -14.01 -9.59 4.31
CA PHE A 178 -15.09 -8.64 4.57
C PHE A 178 -16.41 -9.38 4.78
N VAL A 179 -16.77 -10.31 3.89
CA VAL A 179 -18.03 -11.06 3.97
C VAL A 179 -18.12 -11.87 5.27
N THR A 180 -17.00 -12.49 5.66
CA THR A 180 -16.89 -13.20 6.94
C THR A 180 -17.05 -12.26 8.14
N PHE A 181 -16.49 -11.06 8.08
CA PHE A 181 -16.71 -10.03 9.11
C PHE A 181 -18.19 -9.60 9.16
N PHE A 182 -18.77 -9.29 8.01
CA PHE A 182 -20.13 -8.80 7.88
C PHE A 182 -21.14 -9.79 8.48
N SER A 183 -21.09 -11.04 8.03
CA SER A 183 -21.95 -12.12 8.54
C SER A 183 -21.78 -12.36 10.05
N LYS A 184 -20.54 -12.39 10.55
CA LYS A 184 -20.27 -12.73 11.97
C LYS A 184 -20.46 -11.57 12.95
N LYS A 185 -20.48 -10.32 12.49
CA LYS A 185 -20.43 -9.14 13.37
C LYS A 185 -21.47 -8.07 13.08
N VAL A 186 -21.87 -7.90 11.83
CA VAL A 186 -22.82 -6.86 11.44
C VAL A 186 -24.25 -7.41 11.51
N VAL A 187 -24.50 -8.57 10.90
CA VAL A 187 -25.85 -9.17 10.80
C VAL A 187 -26.32 -9.83 12.12
N VAL A 188 -25.58 -9.66 13.22
CA VAL A 188 -25.85 -10.35 14.50
C VAL A 188 -27.08 -9.78 15.22
N ASN A 189 -27.27 -8.46 15.17
CA ASN A 189 -28.43 -7.79 15.75
C ASN A 189 -28.63 -6.40 15.14
N HIS A 190 -29.82 -5.83 15.32
CA HIS A 190 -30.20 -4.51 14.80
C HIS A 190 -29.21 -3.40 15.20
N LYS A 191 -28.75 -3.39 16.45
CA LYS A 191 -27.83 -2.37 16.96
C LYS A 191 -26.48 -2.40 16.24
N SER A 192 -25.88 -3.58 16.09
CA SER A 192 -24.63 -3.80 15.34
C SER A 192 -24.78 -3.40 13.88
N HIS A 193 -25.93 -3.71 13.29
CA HIS A 193 -26.28 -3.34 11.93
C HIS A 193 -26.33 -1.81 11.76
N CYS A 194 -27.09 -1.10 12.60
CA CYS A 194 -27.16 0.36 12.60
C CYS A 194 -25.82 1.04 12.85
N LEU A 195 -25.02 0.50 13.79
CA LEU A 195 -23.66 0.97 14.03
C LEU A 195 -22.83 0.86 12.75
N PHE A 196 -22.82 -0.30 12.10
CA PHE A 196 -22.07 -0.50 10.86
C PHE A 196 -22.49 0.47 9.76
N LEU A 197 -23.79 0.71 9.58
CA LEU A 197 -24.32 1.67 8.62
C LEU A 197 -23.81 3.09 8.85
N MET A 198 -23.82 3.52 10.12
CA MET A 198 -23.26 4.81 10.50
C MET A 198 -21.75 4.86 10.19
N PHE A 199 -21.00 3.81 10.53
CA PHE A 199 -19.55 3.76 10.27
C PHE A 199 -19.21 3.72 8.80
N LEU A 200 -19.90 2.92 7.98
CA LEU A 200 -19.72 2.86 6.53
C LEU A 200 -19.78 4.26 5.92
N ASN A 201 -20.76 5.05 6.35
CA ASN A 201 -20.97 6.43 5.90
C ASN A 201 -20.11 7.46 6.65
N THR A 202 -19.28 7.05 7.60
CA THR A 202 -18.22 7.87 8.20
C THR A 202 -16.90 7.76 7.47
N LEU A 203 -16.66 6.63 6.80
CA LEU A 203 -15.38 6.35 6.15
C LEU A 203 -15.09 7.31 4.99
N ASP A 204 -13.80 7.54 4.77
CA ASP A 204 -13.26 8.32 3.66
C ASP A 204 -13.13 7.45 2.41
N ILE A 205 -14.26 7.14 1.77
CA ILE A 205 -14.34 6.25 0.62
C ILE A 205 -14.52 7.08 -0.64
N LYS A 206 -13.66 6.83 -1.64
CA LYS A 206 -13.80 7.33 -3.01
C LYS A 206 -13.81 6.21 -4.03
N TYR A 207 -13.19 5.07 -3.70
CA TYR A 207 -13.01 3.93 -4.59
C TYR A 207 -13.55 2.68 -3.92
N LEU A 208 -14.38 1.93 -4.64
CA LEU A 208 -14.94 0.68 -4.15
C LEU A 208 -14.42 -0.47 -5.00
N HIS A 209 -13.76 -1.44 -4.38
CA HIS A 209 -13.29 -2.61 -5.10
C HIS A 209 -13.87 -3.88 -4.51
N ILE A 210 -14.38 -4.72 -5.39
CA ILE A 210 -15.13 -5.92 -5.06
C ILE A 210 -14.40 -7.08 -5.70
N HIS A 211 -14.09 -8.09 -4.89
CA HIS A 211 -13.32 -9.24 -5.31
C HIS A 211 -14.06 -10.53 -4.97
N GLY A 212 -14.17 -11.43 -5.94
CA GLY A 212 -14.74 -12.76 -5.72
C GLY A 212 -16.25 -12.74 -5.47
N LEU A 213 -16.99 -11.81 -6.07
CA LEU A 213 -18.44 -11.74 -5.92
C LEU A 213 -19.08 -12.99 -6.53
N ASN A 214 -19.92 -13.68 -5.78
CA ASN A 214 -20.69 -14.84 -6.21
C ASN A 214 -22.11 -14.78 -5.61
N ARG A 215 -22.96 -15.75 -5.97
CA ARG A 215 -24.36 -15.78 -5.50
C ARG A 215 -24.49 -15.87 -3.97
N GLU A 216 -23.52 -16.46 -3.28
CA GLU A 216 -23.57 -16.62 -1.82
C GLU A 216 -23.26 -15.32 -1.08
N ASN A 217 -22.32 -14.52 -1.60
CA ASN A 217 -21.88 -13.29 -0.95
C ASN A 217 -22.54 -12.01 -1.51
N SER A 218 -23.28 -12.10 -2.62
CA SER A 218 -23.96 -10.98 -3.29
C SER A 218 -24.83 -10.15 -2.33
N LYS A 219 -25.53 -10.79 -1.39
CA LYS A 219 -26.37 -10.09 -0.39
C LYS A 219 -25.61 -9.09 0.45
N SER A 220 -24.40 -9.44 0.90
CA SER A 220 -23.58 -8.52 1.71
C SER A 220 -23.09 -7.33 0.88
N PHE A 221 -22.92 -7.55 -0.42
CA PHE A 221 -22.50 -6.51 -1.35
C PHE A 221 -23.65 -5.57 -1.74
N CYS A 222 -24.80 -6.11 -2.16
CA CYS A 222 -26.01 -5.34 -2.43
C CYS A 222 -26.39 -4.47 -1.24
N PHE A 223 -26.28 -5.03 -0.02
CA PHE A 223 -26.47 -4.29 1.21
C PHE A 223 -25.59 -3.03 1.31
N ILE A 224 -24.30 -3.12 0.99
CA ILE A 224 -23.38 -1.97 1.02
C ILE A 224 -23.80 -0.95 -0.02
N LEU A 225 -24.11 -1.40 -1.24
CA LEU A 225 -24.57 -0.50 -2.30
C LEU A 225 -25.85 0.22 -1.91
N GLU A 226 -26.88 -0.46 -1.41
CA GLU A 226 -28.16 0.17 -1.03
C GLU A 226 -27.98 1.25 0.06
N ASN A 227 -27.01 1.06 0.93
CA ASN A 227 -26.82 1.87 2.13
C ASN A 227 -25.63 2.85 2.08
N LEU A 228 -24.82 2.81 1.02
CA LEU A 228 -23.74 3.78 0.83
C LEU A 228 -24.36 5.10 0.37
N LYS A 229 -24.15 6.17 1.14
CA LYS A 229 -24.61 7.54 0.85
C LYS A 229 -23.46 8.48 0.49
N LYS A 230 -22.24 7.94 0.36
CA LYS A 230 -21.03 8.68 -0.03
C LYS A 230 -20.89 8.70 -1.53
N MET A 231 -20.40 9.83 -2.06
CA MET A 231 -20.00 9.90 -3.46
C MET A 231 -18.81 8.96 -3.69
N VAL A 232 -18.92 8.13 -4.71
CA VAL A 232 -17.90 7.20 -5.16
C VAL A 232 -17.50 7.61 -6.58
N ASP A 233 -16.20 7.72 -6.83
CA ASP A 233 -15.67 8.12 -8.14
C ASP A 233 -15.51 6.91 -9.07
N GLU A 234 -15.15 5.74 -8.54
CA GLU A 234 -14.91 4.52 -9.32
C GLU A 234 -15.29 3.26 -8.54
N ILE A 235 -15.86 2.27 -9.25
CA ILE A 235 -16.13 0.92 -8.76
C ILE A 235 -15.39 -0.10 -9.63
N VAL A 236 -14.65 -1.02 -9.00
CA VAL A 236 -13.92 -2.09 -9.67
C VAL A 236 -14.44 -3.45 -9.22
N PHE A 237 -14.87 -4.28 -10.15
CA PHE A 237 -15.22 -5.68 -9.97
C PHE A 237 -14.09 -6.55 -10.50
N PHE A 238 -13.57 -7.45 -9.68
CA PHE A 238 -12.51 -8.38 -10.05
C PHE A 238 -12.94 -9.81 -9.73
N LYS A 239 -12.97 -10.70 -10.74
CA LYS A 239 -13.39 -12.10 -10.59
C LYS A 239 -14.78 -12.21 -9.98
N CYS A 240 -15.76 -11.58 -10.61
CA CYS A 240 -17.10 -11.38 -10.05
C CYS A 240 -18.20 -11.91 -10.98
N ASN A 241 -19.21 -12.56 -10.42
CA ASN A 241 -20.41 -12.95 -11.14
C ASN A 241 -21.50 -11.92 -10.84
N ILE A 242 -21.80 -11.08 -11.82
CA ILE A 242 -22.69 -9.92 -11.67
C ILE A 242 -24.14 -10.38 -11.83
N SER A 243 -24.97 -10.16 -10.80
CA SER A 243 -26.38 -10.54 -10.80
C SER A 243 -27.36 -9.37 -11.07
N ASP A 244 -28.62 -9.69 -11.35
CA ASP A 244 -29.68 -8.70 -11.60
C ASP A 244 -29.91 -7.91 -10.32
N ASP A 245 -29.85 -8.58 -9.15
CA ASP A 245 -29.90 -7.91 -7.84
C ASP A 245 -28.76 -6.90 -7.66
N VAL A 246 -27.56 -7.22 -8.17
CA VAL A 246 -26.41 -6.31 -8.14
C VAL A 246 -26.66 -5.10 -9.03
N ILE A 247 -27.12 -5.33 -10.27
CA ILE A 247 -27.43 -4.25 -11.22
C ILE A 247 -28.57 -3.39 -10.69
N CYS A 248 -29.62 -3.98 -10.10
CA CYS A 248 -30.71 -3.27 -9.45
C CYS A 248 -30.21 -2.41 -8.28
N SER A 249 -29.33 -2.95 -7.44
CA SER A 249 -28.75 -2.21 -6.30
C SER A 249 -27.90 -1.03 -6.77
N LEU A 250 -27.15 -1.21 -7.86
CA LEU A 250 -26.39 -0.14 -8.50
C LEU A 250 -27.33 0.94 -9.06
N ASN A 251 -28.33 0.54 -9.85
CA ASN A 251 -29.31 1.46 -10.46
C ASN A 251 -30.15 2.22 -9.41
N ALA A 252 -30.39 1.63 -8.23
CA ALA A 252 -31.19 2.25 -7.18
C ALA A 252 -30.39 3.24 -6.31
N ASN A 253 -29.06 3.14 -6.26
CA ASN A 253 -28.26 3.95 -5.34
C ASN A 253 -27.93 5.34 -5.89
N LEU A 254 -28.71 6.34 -5.48
CA LEU A 254 -28.51 7.76 -5.84
C LEU A 254 -27.15 8.36 -5.45
N SER A 255 -26.38 7.75 -4.55
CA SER A 255 -25.02 8.23 -4.26
C SER A 255 -24.03 8.01 -5.42
N LEU A 256 -24.39 7.14 -6.37
CA LEU A 256 -23.63 6.84 -7.58
C LEU A 256 -23.98 7.75 -8.76
N VAL A 257 -24.81 8.78 -8.56
CA VAL A 257 -25.17 9.75 -9.63
C VAL A 257 -23.93 10.43 -10.24
N ASN A 258 -22.88 10.65 -9.44
CA ASN A 258 -21.62 11.24 -9.88
C ASN A 258 -20.51 10.21 -10.11
N LEU A 259 -20.88 8.92 -10.18
CA LEU A 259 -19.91 7.87 -10.44
C LEU A 259 -19.30 8.10 -11.83
N LYS A 260 -17.97 8.14 -11.90
CA LYS A 260 -17.27 8.43 -13.15
C LYS A 260 -17.03 7.15 -13.93
N LYS A 261 -16.63 6.09 -13.23
CA LYS A 261 -16.09 4.91 -13.87
C LYS A 261 -16.51 3.60 -13.20
N MET A 262 -16.82 2.61 -14.02
CA MET A 262 -16.94 1.22 -13.58
C MET A 262 -15.97 0.34 -14.38
N VAL A 263 -15.25 -0.53 -13.68
CA VAL A 263 -14.29 -1.46 -14.27
C VAL A 263 -14.67 -2.89 -13.89
N PHE A 264 -14.76 -3.76 -14.88
CA PHE A 264 -15.04 -5.18 -14.72
C PHE A 264 -13.85 -5.96 -15.25
N ILE A 265 -13.16 -6.67 -14.38
CA ILE A 265 -11.97 -7.47 -14.70
C ILE A 265 -12.34 -8.93 -14.46
N GLU A 266 -12.29 -9.76 -15.52
CA GLU A 266 -12.61 -11.19 -15.44
C GLU A 266 -13.95 -11.43 -14.75
N SER A 267 -14.98 -10.70 -15.19
CA SER A 267 -16.31 -10.75 -14.59
C SER A 267 -17.30 -11.38 -15.55
N GLU A 268 -18.20 -12.19 -15.00
CA GLU A 268 -19.25 -12.89 -15.75
C GLU A 268 -20.60 -12.22 -15.51
N PHE A 269 -21.37 -12.06 -16.59
CA PHE A 269 -22.73 -11.52 -16.57
C PHE A 269 -23.71 -12.63 -16.95
N ASP A 270 -24.63 -12.98 -16.07
CA ASP A 270 -25.65 -14.04 -16.30
C ASP A 270 -27.06 -13.43 -16.29
N LYS A 271 -27.27 -12.27 -16.92
CA LYS A 271 -28.37 -11.36 -16.54
C LYS A 271 -29.12 -10.65 -17.67
N ILE A 272 -30.35 -10.24 -17.32
CA ILE A 272 -31.29 -9.61 -18.25
C ILE A 272 -31.19 -8.09 -18.15
N PHE A 273 -31.01 -7.54 -16.94
CA PHE A 273 -30.98 -6.10 -16.72
C PHE A 273 -29.65 -5.49 -17.14
N ILE A 274 -29.71 -4.18 -17.38
CA ILE A 274 -28.58 -3.33 -17.79
C ILE A 274 -28.55 -2.07 -16.91
N PHE A 275 -27.46 -1.30 -17.02
CA PHE A 275 -27.32 -0.02 -16.32
C PHE A 275 -28.29 1.02 -16.89
N ARG A 276 -29.08 1.66 -16.02
CA ARG A 276 -30.14 2.61 -16.40
C ARG A 276 -30.10 3.85 -15.50
N GLU A 277 -31.00 4.79 -15.76
CA GLU A 277 -31.19 6.00 -14.95
C GLU A 277 -29.91 6.83 -14.80
N HIS A 278 -29.47 7.11 -13.57
CA HIS A 278 -28.30 7.91 -13.30
C HIS A 278 -27.00 7.24 -13.72
N LEU A 279 -26.94 5.91 -13.76
CA LEU A 279 -25.77 5.18 -14.29
C LEU A 279 -25.64 5.28 -15.81
N SER A 280 -26.70 5.70 -16.52
CA SER A 280 -26.55 6.08 -17.94
C SER A 280 -25.69 7.33 -18.13
N ASN A 281 -25.46 8.11 -17.07
CA ASN A 281 -24.62 9.32 -17.10
C ASN A 281 -23.15 9.08 -16.71
N ILE A 282 -22.77 7.85 -16.34
CA ILE A 282 -21.36 7.48 -16.09
C ILE A 282 -20.45 7.95 -17.23
N GLU A 283 -19.20 8.29 -16.94
CA GLU A 283 -18.24 8.70 -17.97
C GLU A 283 -17.73 7.49 -18.75
N GLU A 284 -17.43 6.38 -18.05
CA GLU A 284 -16.75 5.22 -18.65
C GLU A 284 -17.15 3.88 -18.01
N PHE A 285 -17.40 2.88 -18.86
CA PHE A 285 -17.46 1.46 -18.49
C PHE A 285 -16.28 0.74 -19.15
N ILE A 286 -15.48 0.03 -18.36
CA ILE A 286 -14.39 -0.82 -18.86
C ILE A 286 -14.72 -2.27 -18.57
N PHE A 287 -14.70 -3.10 -19.61
CA PHE A 287 -14.76 -4.55 -19.52
C PHE A 287 -13.41 -5.11 -19.96
N TYR A 288 -12.74 -5.83 -19.08
CA TYR A 288 -11.49 -6.50 -19.37
C TYR A 288 -11.74 -8.00 -19.48
N GLU A 289 -11.44 -8.53 -20.66
CA GLU A 289 -11.48 -9.95 -20.96
C GLU A 289 -10.03 -10.47 -21.09
N GLN A 290 -9.70 -11.53 -20.36
CA GLN A 290 -8.35 -12.10 -20.39
C GLN A 290 -8.24 -13.13 -21.50
N TYR A 291 -7.25 -12.96 -22.38
CA TYR A 291 -6.93 -13.92 -23.42
C TYR A 291 -5.46 -14.33 -23.38
N TYR A 292 -5.22 -15.62 -23.58
CA TYR A 292 -3.90 -16.13 -23.92
C TYR A 292 -3.89 -16.30 -25.44
N TYR A 293 -3.34 -15.31 -26.14
CA TYR A 293 -3.02 -15.50 -27.55
C TYR A 293 -1.99 -16.62 -27.66
N GLU A 294 -2.22 -17.58 -28.57
CA GLU A 294 -1.15 -18.51 -28.95
C GLU A 294 0.04 -17.67 -29.43
N ARG A 295 1.24 -17.99 -28.94
CA ARG A 295 2.48 -17.27 -29.26
C ARG A 295 2.60 -17.07 -30.77
N TYR A 296 2.32 -15.86 -31.23
CA TYR A 296 2.56 -15.50 -32.62
C TYR A 296 4.06 -15.30 -32.81
N THR A 297 4.69 -16.27 -33.47
CA THR A 297 6.02 -16.12 -34.03
C THR A 297 5.95 -15.12 -35.17
N VAL A 298 6.02 -13.83 -34.86
CA VAL A 298 6.46 -12.81 -35.83
C VAL A 298 7.91 -13.13 -36.19
N LEU A 299 8.29 -12.89 -37.45
CA LEU A 299 9.65 -13.12 -37.95
C LEU A 299 10.68 -12.51 -37.00
N GLU A 300 11.75 -13.26 -36.73
CA GLU A 300 12.88 -12.79 -35.92
C GLU A 300 13.34 -11.43 -36.41
N ILE A 301 13.58 -10.50 -35.48
CA ILE A 301 14.31 -9.27 -35.81
C ILE A 301 15.71 -9.72 -36.21
N GLU A 302 15.98 -9.75 -37.52
CA GLU A 302 17.28 -10.17 -38.04
C GLU A 302 18.40 -9.37 -37.37
N GLU A 303 19.54 -10.03 -37.14
CA GLU A 303 20.72 -9.47 -36.50
C GLU A 303 21.27 -8.28 -37.31
N GLY A 304 20.75 -7.08 -37.04
CA GLY A 304 21.09 -5.87 -37.80
C GLY A 304 19.91 -4.99 -38.21
N ASP A 305 18.65 -5.38 -37.96
CA ASP A 305 17.50 -4.52 -38.23
C ASP A 305 17.44 -3.34 -37.23
N PRO A 306 17.60 -2.09 -37.71
CA PRO A 306 17.67 -0.93 -36.84
C PRO A 306 16.29 -0.43 -36.36
N ASN A 307 15.17 -0.93 -36.91
CA ASN A 307 13.87 -0.25 -36.81
C ASN A 307 12.85 -0.93 -35.87
N ILE A 308 13.20 -0.99 -34.58
CA ILE A 308 12.34 -1.52 -33.51
C ILE A 308 10.88 -1.01 -33.55
N PRO A 309 10.59 0.30 -33.76
CA PRO A 309 9.22 0.79 -33.80
C PRO A 309 8.35 0.18 -34.90
N GLU A 310 8.91 -0.09 -36.08
CA GLU A 310 8.17 -0.74 -37.18
C GLU A 310 7.79 -2.17 -36.81
N ASN A 311 8.69 -2.92 -36.19
CA ASN A 311 8.43 -4.28 -35.73
C ASN A 311 7.32 -4.31 -34.66
N VAL A 312 7.36 -3.40 -33.69
CA VAL A 312 6.28 -3.24 -32.70
C VAL A 312 4.95 -2.91 -33.39
N MET A 313 4.98 -2.05 -34.42
CA MET A 313 3.78 -1.67 -35.15
C MET A 313 3.23 -2.80 -36.04
N GLU A 314 4.09 -3.63 -36.63
CA GLU A 314 3.67 -4.83 -37.37
C GLU A 314 3.02 -5.83 -36.43
N SER A 315 3.56 -6.03 -35.22
CA SER A 315 2.93 -6.87 -34.19
C SER A 315 1.48 -6.46 -33.90
N PHE A 316 1.16 -5.16 -33.97
CA PHE A 316 -0.21 -4.68 -33.77
C PHE A 316 -1.13 -4.88 -34.98
N LYS A 317 -0.61 -4.86 -36.22
CA LYS A 317 -1.41 -4.95 -37.46
C LYS A 317 -1.97 -6.35 -37.72
N HIS A 318 -1.30 -7.39 -37.24
CA HIS A 318 -1.61 -8.78 -37.60
C HIS A 318 -2.83 -9.39 -36.88
N ILE A 319 -3.38 -8.71 -35.87
CA ILE A 319 -4.15 -9.40 -34.82
C ILE A 319 -5.63 -9.08 -34.85
N HIS A 320 -6.00 -7.87 -35.25
CA HIS A 320 -7.41 -7.47 -35.27
C HIS A 320 -7.76 -6.78 -36.58
N PRO A 321 -8.72 -7.33 -37.35
CA PRO A 321 -9.26 -6.62 -38.47
C PRO A 321 -9.99 -5.37 -37.97
N GLN A 322 -10.06 -4.33 -38.82
CA GLN A 322 -10.77 -3.06 -38.53
C GLN A 322 -12.29 -3.26 -38.56
N HIS A 323 -12.80 -4.15 -37.71
CA HIS A 323 -14.23 -4.42 -37.56
C HIS A 323 -14.89 -3.37 -36.65
N SER A 324 -16.22 -3.27 -36.76
CA SER A 324 -16.99 -2.55 -35.76
C SER A 324 -16.90 -3.27 -34.41
N ILE A 325 -17.04 -2.54 -33.30
CA ILE A 325 -16.99 -3.13 -31.95
C ILE A 325 -18.02 -4.27 -31.80
N GLU A 326 -19.20 -4.13 -32.43
CA GLU A 326 -20.26 -5.15 -32.41
C GLU A 326 -19.88 -6.43 -33.18
N GLU A 327 -19.16 -6.32 -34.29
CA GLU A 327 -18.66 -7.48 -35.05
C GLU A 327 -17.55 -8.19 -34.28
N SER A 328 -16.57 -7.44 -33.75
CA SER A 328 -15.50 -8.00 -32.93
C SER A 328 -16.02 -8.78 -31.71
N ILE A 329 -17.06 -8.28 -31.03
CA ILE A 329 -17.71 -9.01 -29.92
C ILE A 329 -18.34 -10.33 -30.40
N LYS A 330 -19.02 -10.31 -31.55
CA LYS A 330 -19.73 -11.50 -32.06
C LYS A 330 -18.74 -12.59 -32.47
N GLU A 331 -17.70 -12.21 -33.19
CA GLU A 331 -16.69 -13.12 -33.74
C GLU A 331 -15.71 -13.66 -32.69
N ASN A 332 -15.48 -12.94 -31.58
CA ASN A 332 -14.54 -13.39 -30.56
C ASN A 332 -15.07 -14.61 -29.79
N GLU A 333 -14.65 -15.83 -30.14
CA GLU A 333 -15.07 -17.09 -29.50
C GLU A 333 -14.73 -17.19 -28.01
N ASN A 334 -13.82 -16.35 -27.52
CA ASN A 334 -13.33 -16.40 -26.15
C ASN A 334 -14.17 -15.57 -25.17
N ILE A 335 -14.98 -14.61 -25.64
CA ILE A 335 -16.02 -13.98 -24.80
C ILE A 335 -17.13 -15.00 -24.58
N SER A 336 -17.55 -15.22 -23.33
CA SER A 336 -18.72 -16.07 -23.04
C SER A 336 -19.97 -15.53 -23.75
N LYS A 337 -20.89 -16.42 -24.11
CA LYS A 337 -22.12 -16.02 -24.80
C LYS A 337 -22.91 -14.99 -24.00
N GLU A 338 -22.97 -15.16 -22.68
CA GLU A 338 -23.69 -14.28 -21.79
C GLU A 338 -23.03 -12.89 -21.67
N ASN A 339 -21.70 -12.82 -21.65
CA ASN A 339 -20.98 -11.53 -21.71
C ASN A 339 -21.19 -10.84 -23.06
N LYS A 340 -21.12 -11.57 -24.19
CA LYS A 340 -21.43 -11.03 -25.52
C LYS A 340 -22.82 -10.41 -25.56
N ASP A 341 -23.82 -11.17 -25.11
CA ASP A 341 -25.21 -10.71 -25.09
C ASP A 341 -25.38 -9.46 -24.22
N PHE A 342 -24.68 -9.38 -23.08
CA PHE A 342 -24.70 -8.21 -22.21
C PHE A 342 -24.02 -6.98 -22.83
N TYR A 343 -22.83 -7.13 -23.42
CA TYR A 343 -22.11 -6.04 -24.07
C TYR A 343 -22.89 -5.47 -25.26
N LEU A 344 -23.46 -6.34 -26.08
CA LEU A 344 -24.30 -5.92 -27.21
C LEU A 344 -25.56 -5.18 -26.73
N LYS A 345 -26.19 -5.61 -25.64
CA LYS A 345 -27.31 -4.86 -25.03
C LYS A 345 -26.88 -3.47 -24.57
N LEU A 346 -25.71 -3.32 -23.95
CA LEU A 346 -25.20 -2.01 -23.51
C LEU A 346 -24.88 -1.09 -24.69
N LEU A 347 -24.29 -1.62 -25.77
CA LEU A 347 -23.95 -0.84 -26.97
C LEU A 347 -25.20 -0.39 -27.76
N ASN A 348 -26.30 -1.15 -27.68
CA ASN A 348 -27.58 -0.78 -28.27
C ASN A 348 -28.32 0.33 -27.52
N GLU A 349 -27.89 0.68 -26.30
CA GLU A 349 -28.47 1.79 -25.54
C GLU A 349 -27.74 3.10 -25.89
N ASP A 350 -28.46 4.02 -26.55
CA ASP A 350 -27.90 5.25 -27.13
C ASP A 350 -27.09 6.09 -26.12
N LYS A 351 -27.51 6.10 -24.85
CA LYS A 351 -26.82 6.86 -23.79
C LYS A 351 -25.46 6.25 -23.39
N LEU A 352 -25.24 4.97 -23.70
CA LEU A 352 -24.08 4.19 -23.26
C LEU A 352 -23.10 3.84 -24.39
N LYS A 353 -23.54 3.86 -25.66
CA LYS A 353 -22.77 3.44 -26.83
C LYS A 353 -21.35 4.03 -26.94
N GLY A 354 -21.14 5.28 -26.51
CA GLY A 354 -19.82 5.95 -26.52
C GLY A 354 -18.95 5.74 -25.28
N LYS A 355 -19.50 5.12 -24.24
CA LYS A 355 -18.90 5.04 -22.88
C LYS A 355 -18.35 3.67 -22.56
N VAL A 356 -18.76 2.66 -23.34
CA VAL A 356 -18.30 1.28 -23.19
C VAL A 356 -16.95 1.12 -23.90
N ARG A 357 -15.98 0.60 -23.15
CA ARG A 357 -14.68 0.14 -23.62
C ARG A 357 -14.53 -1.33 -23.28
N ILE A 358 -14.27 -2.14 -24.29
CA ILE A 358 -13.94 -3.55 -24.12
C ILE A 358 -12.46 -3.67 -24.43
N ILE A 359 -11.73 -4.17 -23.45
CA ILE A 359 -10.28 -4.22 -23.41
C ILE A 359 -9.84 -5.66 -23.26
N GLU A 360 -8.76 -5.99 -23.96
CA GLU A 360 -8.06 -7.25 -23.83
C GLU A 360 -6.63 -7.01 -23.41
N TYR A 361 -6.03 -8.04 -22.84
CA TYR A 361 -4.59 -8.11 -22.76
C TYR A 361 -4.01 -8.63 -24.07
N PHE A 362 -3.07 -7.86 -24.60
CA PHE A 362 -2.28 -8.22 -25.75
C PHE A 362 -0.84 -8.47 -25.31
N GLU A 363 -0.31 -9.63 -25.63
CA GLU A 363 1.08 -10.01 -25.44
C GLU A 363 1.63 -10.59 -26.74
N CYS A 364 2.78 -10.07 -27.15
CA CYS A 364 3.56 -10.60 -28.26
C CYS A 364 4.99 -10.77 -27.78
N GLU A 365 5.51 -11.99 -27.89
CA GLU A 365 6.89 -12.33 -27.55
C GLU A 365 7.60 -12.87 -28.80
N ILE A 366 8.61 -12.14 -29.22
CA ILE A 366 9.65 -12.54 -30.17
C ILE A 366 10.94 -12.74 -29.36
N GLU A 367 11.93 -13.45 -29.90
CA GLU A 367 13.18 -13.79 -29.18
C GLU A 367 13.83 -12.60 -28.45
N ASN A 368 13.90 -11.44 -29.12
CA ASN A 368 14.60 -10.24 -28.61
C ASN A 368 13.65 -9.11 -28.17
N LEU A 369 12.34 -9.28 -28.31
CA LEU A 369 11.34 -8.24 -28.09
C LEU A 369 10.05 -8.84 -27.54
N GLU A 370 9.56 -8.30 -26.43
CA GLU A 370 8.26 -8.64 -25.89
C GLU A 370 7.45 -7.36 -25.68
N VAL A 371 6.21 -7.34 -26.13
CA VAL A 371 5.29 -6.20 -26.05
C VAL A 371 4.02 -6.66 -25.36
N ASN A 372 3.71 -6.02 -24.24
CA ASN A 372 2.51 -6.27 -23.44
C ASN A 372 1.70 -4.99 -23.35
N CYS A 373 0.39 -5.02 -23.63
CA CYS A 373 -0.45 -3.84 -23.53
C CYS A 373 -1.94 -4.17 -23.45
N PHE A 374 -2.75 -3.11 -23.32
CA PHE A 374 -4.20 -3.20 -23.39
C PHE A 374 -4.70 -2.84 -24.78
N TYR A 375 -5.41 -3.77 -25.42
CA TYR A 375 -6.07 -3.54 -26.70
C TYR A 375 -7.55 -3.22 -26.50
N GLU A 376 -7.99 -2.02 -26.89
CA GLU A 376 -9.41 -1.68 -26.97
C GLU A 376 -9.96 -2.04 -28.35
N TYR A 377 -11.13 -2.69 -28.40
CA TYR A 377 -11.80 -3.19 -29.62
C TYR A 377 -12.04 -2.14 -30.72
N LYS A 378 -11.77 -0.86 -30.46
CA LYS A 378 -11.79 0.23 -31.45
C LYS A 378 -10.43 0.41 -32.15
N GLY A 379 -9.52 -0.54 -32.03
CA GLY A 379 -8.20 -0.49 -32.66
C GLY A 379 -7.17 0.35 -31.89
N CYS A 380 -7.35 0.55 -30.58
CA CYS A 380 -6.47 1.41 -29.76
C CYS A 380 -5.63 0.57 -28.78
N PHE A 381 -4.31 0.78 -28.78
CA PHE A 381 -3.39 0.14 -27.84
C PHE A 381 -2.95 1.13 -26.76
N ASN A 382 -3.12 0.75 -25.49
CA ASN A 382 -2.87 1.58 -24.33
C ASN A 382 -1.96 0.86 -23.33
N ASN A 383 -1.31 1.63 -22.44
CA ASN A 383 -0.49 1.09 -21.35
C ASN A 383 0.60 0.11 -21.83
N ILE A 384 1.32 0.51 -22.87
CA ILE A 384 2.29 -0.34 -23.55
C ILE A 384 3.52 -0.54 -22.67
N SER A 385 3.87 -1.79 -22.45
CA SER A 385 5.09 -2.26 -21.82
C SER A 385 5.94 -2.97 -22.87
N ILE A 386 7.19 -2.54 -23.01
CA ILE A 386 8.13 -3.13 -23.95
C ILE A 386 9.30 -3.72 -23.17
N THR A 387 9.62 -4.98 -23.44
CA THR A 387 10.80 -5.66 -22.91
C THR A 387 11.74 -5.95 -24.06
N PHE A 388 12.95 -5.40 -23.95
CA PHE A 388 14.06 -5.65 -24.86
C PHE A 388 14.99 -6.72 -24.28
N LYS A 389 15.32 -7.73 -25.08
CA LYS A 389 16.21 -8.84 -24.71
C LYS A 389 17.38 -8.90 -25.71
N ASN A 390 18.59 -9.10 -25.21
CA ASN A 390 19.80 -9.35 -26.02
C ASN A 390 20.06 -8.31 -27.13
N LEU A 391 19.76 -7.02 -26.88
CA LEU A 391 20.00 -5.95 -27.85
C LEU A 391 21.49 -5.72 -28.11
N ASN A 392 21.83 -5.46 -29.37
CA ASN A 392 23.19 -5.17 -29.84
C ASN A 392 23.42 -3.67 -30.06
N GLU A 393 24.67 -3.28 -30.38
CA GLU A 393 25.10 -1.88 -30.37
C GLU A 393 24.48 -0.98 -31.47
N LYS A 394 23.73 -1.52 -32.44
CA LYS A 394 23.30 -0.80 -33.66
C LYS A 394 21.83 -0.33 -33.68
N GLN A 395 21.09 -0.55 -32.59
CA GLN A 395 19.64 -0.36 -32.57
C GLN A 395 19.21 1.05 -32.13
N PHE A 396 18.17 1.59 -32.77
CA PHE A 396 17.58 2.89 -32.48
C PHE A 396 16.10 2.75 -32.11
N PHE A 397 15.57 3.67 -31.31
CA PHE A 397 14.17 3.62 -30.88
C PHE A 397 13.49 4.98 -31.00
N THR A 398 12.87 5.26 -32.15
CA THR A 398 12.10 6.51 -32.33
C THR A 398 10.60 6.24 -32.26
N THR A 399 9.94 6.79 -31.26
CA THR A 399 8.48 6.70 -31.12
C THR A 399 7.73 7.82 -31.83
N LYS A 400 8.45 8.80 -32.37
CA LYS A 400 7.87 10.02 -32.93
C LYS A 400 6.89 9.73 -34.07
N ASN A 401 5.70 10.33 -34.02
CA ASN A 401 4.62 10.14 -35.00
C ASN A 401 4.04 8.70 -35.03
N THR A 402 4.19 7.93 -33.96
CA THR A 402 3.57 6.60 -33.82
C THR A 402 2.62 6.58 -32.62
N ILE A 403 1.73 5.59 -32.54
CA ILE A 403 0.87 5.39 -31.36
C ILE A 403 1.68 5.14 -30.06
N LEU A 404 2.96 4.79 -30.19
CA LEU A 404 3.86 4.51 -29.07
C LEU A 404 4.25 5.77 -28.30
N GLU A 405 4.21 6.96 -28.93
CA GLU A 405 4.70 8.21 -28.34
C GLU A 405 4.00 8.57 -27.02
N GLU A 406 2.69 8.31 -26.93
CA GLU A 406 1.87 8.66 -25.77
C GLU A 406 1.52 7.45 -24.89
N ASN A 407 1.61 6.24 -25.44
CA ASN A 407 1.05 5.04 -24.80
C ASN A 407 2.08 4.13 -24.11
N ILE A 408 3.39 4.32 -24.35
CA ILE A 408 4.42 3.59 -23.61
C ILE A 408 4.47 4.05 -22.16
N LYS A 409 4.27 3.10 -21.24
CA LYS A 409 4.30 3.29 -19.79
C LYS A 409 5.47 2.59 -19.11
N CYS A 410 5.94 1.49 -19.69
CA CYS A 410 7.01 0.69 -19.12
C CYS A 410 8.01 0.28 -20.21
N ILE A 411 9.29 0.41 -19.90
CA ILE A 411 10.37 -0.21 -20.67
C ILE A 411 11.23 -1.04 -19.74
N LYS A 412 11.49 -2.28 -20.14
CA LYS A 412 12.45 -3.18 -19.52
C LYS A 412 13.53 -3.51 -20.54
N ILE A 413 14.79 -3.49 -20.13
CA ILE A 413 15.93 -3.88 -20.96
C ILE A 413 16.71 -4.95 -20.20
N THR A 414 16.98 -6.07 -20.86
CA THR A 414 17.69 -7.22 -20.27
C THR A 414 18.83 -7.70 -21.14
N SER A 415 19.94 -8.11 -20.53
CA SER A 415 21.07 -8.77 -21.21
C SER A 415 21.58 -8.02 -22.44
N SER A 416 21.59 -6.69 -22.41
CA SER A 416 21.77 -5.84 -23.60
C SER A 416 22.95 -4.88 -23.49
N ALA A 417 23.48 -4.42 -24.62
CA ALA A 417 24.47 -3.34 -24.69
C ALA A 417 23.79 -1.98 -24.99
N ILE A 418 23.68 -1.11 -23.99
CA ILE A 418 22.97 0.18 -24.05
C ILE A 418 23.96 1.32 -24.33
N LYS A 419 23.86 1.95 -25.51
CA LYS A 419 24.61 3.18 -25.85
C LYS A 419 23.83 4.45 -25.52
N SER A 420 24.52 5.59 -25.48
CA SER A 420 23.95 6.91 -25.17
C SER A 420 22.82 7.34 -26.11
N GLY A 421 22.87 6.95 -27.39
CA GLY A 421 21.81 7.22 -28.38
C GLY A 421 20.50 6.53 -28.03
N PHE A 422 20.53 5.22 -27.80
CA PHE A 422 19.36 4.45 -27.40
C PHE A 422 18.79 4.89 -26.04
N LEU A 423 19.67 5.24 -25.08
CA LEU A 423 19.23 5.79 -23.80
C LEU A 423 18.54 7.15 -23.96
N LYS A 424 19.06 8.03 -24.83
CA LYS A 424 18.43 9.32 -25.16
C LYS A 424 17.01 9.10 -25.70
N ASP A 425 16.86 8.15 -26.60
CA ASP A 425 15.60 7.81 -27.23
C ASP A 425 14.54 7.40 -26.20
N ILE A 426 14.90 6.50 -25.27
CA ILE A 426 14.04 6.08 -24.17
C ILE A 426 13.68 7.25 -23.24
N LEU A 427 14.67 8.05 -22.86
CA LEU A 427 14.47 9.17 -21.93
C LEU A 427 13.61 10.30 -22.56
N ASN A 428 13.46 10.36 -23.87
CA ASN A 428 12.58 11.33 -24.54
C ASN A 428 11.09 10.94 -24.53
N ILE A 429 10.75 9.72 -24.11
CA ILE A 429 9.35 9.26 -24.08
C ILE A 429 8.62 9.95 -22.91
N LYS A 430 7.70 10.85 -23.24
CA LYS A 430 6.95 11.65 -22.26
C LYS A 430 5.97 10.84 -21.40
N GLY A 431 5.48 9.71 -21.93
CA GLY A 431 4.53 8.83 -21.25
C GLY A 431 5.18 7.82 -20.29
N LEU A 432 6.51 7.64 -20.35
CA LEU A 432 7.22 6.54 -19.70
C LEU A 432 7.27 6.74 -18.17
N GLU A 433 6.64 5.84 -17.42
CA GLU A 433 6.55 5.92 -15.95
C GLU A 433 7.51 4.95 -15.24
N ARG A 434 7.88 3.86 -15.91
CA ARG A 434 8.72 2.78 -15.38
C ARG A 434 9.87 2.46 -16.32
N LEU A 435 11.09 2.48 -15.80
CA LEU A 435 12.27 2.00 -16.51
C LEU A 435 12.96 0.88 -15.71
N GLU A 436 13.23 -0.24 -16.34
CA GLU A 436 14.00 -1.34 -15.77
C GLU A 436 15.20 -1.69 -16.65
N ILE A 437 16.36 -1.83 -16.02
CA ILE A 437 17.57 -2.29 -16.71
C ILE A 437 18.16 -3.43 -15.89
N GLU A 438 18.24 -4.61 -16.48
CA GLU A 438 18.74 -5.84 -15.86
C GLU A 438 19.84 -6.48 -16.72
N ASP A 439 20.87 -7.01 -16.08
CA ASP A 439 22.00 -7.73 -16.68
C ASP A 439 22.61 -7.06 -17.93
N SER A 440 22.56 -5.73 -18.00
CA SER A 440 22.93 -4.95 -19.20
C SER A 440 24.17 -4.09 -18.99
N ASP A 441 24.91 -3.86 -20.06
CA ASP A 441 26.09 -3.01 -20.12
C ASP A 441 25.72 -1.62 -20.62
N ILE A 442 26.14 -0.57 -19.91
CA ILE A 442 25.69 0.80 -20.19
C ILE A 442 26.89 1.70 -20.48
N PHE A 443 26.87 2.31 -21.67
CA PHE A 443 27.91 3.19 -22.16
C PHE A 443 27.36 4.62 -22.31
N ILE A 444 27.56 5.43 -21.26
CA ILE A 444 27.06 6.81 -21.19
C ILE A 444 28.17 7.79 -21.58
N GLU A 445 28.08 8.36 -22.78
CA GLU A 445 28.84 9.57 -23.16
C GLU A 445 28.34 10.80 -22.38
N ASN A 446 29.16 11.86 -22.26
CA ASN A 446 28.83 13.09 -21.52
C ASN A 446 27.74 13.97 -22.19
N LYS A 447 26.57 13.39 -22.48
CA LYS A 447 25.38 14.10 -22.97
C LYS A 447 24.30 14.12 -21.88
N ILE A 448 23.71 15.28 -21.66
CA ILE A 448 22.69 15.50 -20.63
C ILE A 448 21.31 15.34 -21.26
N PHE A 449 20.55 14.35 -20.78
CA PHE A 449 19.13 14.16 -21.11
C PHE A 449 18.32 14.20 -19.81
N ILE A 450 17.11 14.72 -19.85
CA ILE A 450 16.26 14.85 -18.66
C ILE A 450 14.89 14.26 -18.97
N ASN A 451 14.41 13.39 -18.09
CA ASN A 451 13.06 12.84 -18.12
C ASN A 451 12.33 13.17 -16.80
N GLU A 452 11.11 13.69 -16.93
CA GLU A 452 10.23 14.06 -15.82
C GLU A 452 9.13 13.04 -15.53
N SER A 453 8.87 12.12 -16.46
CA SER A 453 7.74 11.19 -16.40
C SER A 453 8.06 9.91 -15.62
N ILE A 454 9.31 9.46 -15.64
CA ILE A 454 9.74 8.22 -14.99
C ILE A 454 9.66 8.39 -13.46
N LYS A 455 8.78 7.61 -12.83
CA LYS A 455 8.55 7.59 -11.37
C LYS A 455 9.23 6.40 -10.70
N TYR A 456 9.39 5.29 -11.41
CA TYR A 456 10.02 4.08 -10.89
C TYR A 456 11.22 3.66 -11.74
N PHE A 457 12.32 3.34 -11.07
CA PHE A 457 13.51 2.82 -11.72
C PHE A 457 14.02 1.54 -11.05
N ARG A 458 14.21 0.49 -11.85
CA ARG A 458 14.86 -0.75 -11.43
C ARG A 458 16.21 -0.90 -12.09
N PHE A 459 17.22 -1.23 -11.30
CA PHE A 459 18.59 -1.36 -11.78
C PHE A 459 19.27 -2.62 -11.26
N PHE A 460 19.67 -3.50 -12.18
CA PHE A 460 20.47 -4.70 -11.93
C PHE A 460 21.59 -4.79 -12.96
N PRO A 461 22.77 -4.19 -12.71
CA PRO A 461 23.82 -4.05 -13.72
C PRO A 461 24.75 -5.27 -13.81
N ASN A 462 25.28 -5.53 -15.02
CA ASN A 462 26.28 -6.58 -15.26
C ASN A 462 27.74 -6.08 -15.08
N ASN A 463 28.03 -4.83 -15.47
CA ASN A 463 29.38 -4.27 -15.59
C ASN A 463 30.16 -4.02 -14.28
N SER A 464 31.46 -3.70 -14.32
CA SER A 464 32.26 -3.40 -13.11
C SER A 464 32.06 -1.96 -12.56
N ASP A 465 31.74 -0.97 -13.41
CA ASP A 465 31.51 0.44 -13.01
C ASP A 465 30.02 0.75 -12.71
N ARG A 466 29.38 -0.13 -11.94
CA ARG A 466 27.93 -0.19 -11.69
C ARG A 466 27.36 1.11 -11.12
N PHE A 467 28.08 1.69 -10.15
CA PHE A 467 27.59 2.87 -9.43
C PHE A 467 27.69 4.16 -10.24
N CYS A 468 28.71 4.32 -11.09
CA CYS A 468 28.85 5.51 -11.93
C CYS A 468 27.66 5.64 -12.89
N SER A 469 27.32 4.55 -13.59
CA SER A 469 26.15 4.50 -14.48
C SER A 469 24.84 4.71 -13.71
N PHE A 470 24.70 4.10 -12.53
CA PHE A 470 23.53 4.28 -11.68
C PHE A 470 23.26 5.76 -11.34
N PHE A 471 24.25 6.47 -10.80
CA PHE A 471 24.05 7.87 -10.39
C PHE A 471 23.79 8.78 -11.58
N LYS A 472 24.48 8.56 -12.72
CA LYS A 472 24.22 9.29 -13.96
C LYS A 472 22.76 9.12 -14.43
N LEU A 473 22.24 7.90 -14.41
CA LEU A 473 20.85 7.61 -14.80
C LEU A 473 19.85 8.26 -13.86
N VAL A 474 20.06 8.16 -12.54
CA VAL A 474 19.22 8.85 -11.55
C VAL A 474 19.28 10.37 -11.75
N ASP A 475 20.41 10.90 -12.20
CA ASP A 475 20.52 12.33 -12.49
C ASP A 475 19.73 12.79 -13.70
N MET A 476 19.55 11.91 -14.69
CA MET A 476 18.71 12.14 -15.87
C MET A 476 17.21 12.04 -15.56
N MET A 477 16.79 11.30 -14.52
CA MET A 477 15.36 11.08 -14.22
C MET A 477 14.89 11.91 -13.02
N ILE A 478 14.49 13.16 -13.26
CA ILE A 478 14.15 14.11 -12.18
C ILE A 478 12.76 13.86 -11.56
N GLY A 479 11.91 13.10 -12.24
CA GLY A 479 10.57 12.69 -11.78
C GLY A 479 10.53 11.51 -10.80
N LEU A 480 11.67 10.86 -10.54
CA LEU A 480 11.72 9.60 -9.79
C LEU A 480 11.09 9.71 -8.40
N GLN A 481 10.38 8.66 -7.98
CA GLN A 481 9.73 8.52 -6.68
C GLN A 481 10.21 7.27 -5.93
N GLU A 482 10.48 6.19 -6.67
CA GLU A 482 10.95 4.92 -6.13
C GLU A 482 12.12 4.39 -6.98
N ILE A 483 13.14 3.86 -6.30
CA ILE A 483 14.29 3.22 -6.93
C ILE A 483 14.49 1.85 -6.29
N TYR A 484 14.66 0.83 -7.11
CA TYR A 484 15.05 -0.51 -6.71
C TYR A 484 16.39 -0.86 -7.34
N ILE A 485 17.36 -1.19 -6.51
CA ILE A 485 18.70 -1.58 -6.94
C ILE A 485 18.95 -3.00 -6.44
N ALA A 486 19.32 -3.90 -7.34
CA ALA A 486 19.90 -5.18 -6.99
C ALA A 486 21.32 -5.20 -7.55
N ILE A 487 22.33 -5.38 -6.71
CA ILE A 487 23.70 -5.66 -7.14
C ILE A 487 24.13 -6.91 -6.35
N ILE A 488 25.02 -6.78 -5.36
CA ILE A 488 25.20 -7.82 -4.33
C ILE A 488 24.19 -7.57 -3.22
N ASN A 489 24.02 -6.30 -2.85
CA ASN A 489 22.93 -5.89 -1.96
C ASN A 489 21.66 -5.57 -2.74
N ILE A 490 20.51 -5.72 -2.08
CA ILE A 490 19.23 -5.22 -2.60
C ILE A 490 18.81 -4.01 -1.79
N ILE A 491 18.58 -2.89 -2.46
CA ILE A 491 18.28 -1.60 -1.85
C ILE A 491 17.01 -1.07 -2.48
N LYS A 492 16.02 -0.73 -1.64
CA LYS A 492 14.85 0.05 -2.05
C LYS A 492 14.94 1.45 -1.45
N LEU A 493 14.82 2.45 -2.30
CA LEU A 493 14.85 3.86 -1.95
C LEU A 493 13.51 4.51 -2.31
N ASN A 494 12.99 5.34 -1.42
CA ASN A 494 11.81 6.14 -1.69
C ASN A 494 12.16 7.63 -1.56
N ARG A 495 11.50 8.47 -2.36
CA ARG A 495 11.64 9.92 -2.30
C ARG A 495 10.78 10.51 -1.20
N SER A 496 11.36 11.40 -0.39
CA SER A 496 10.66 12.19 0.61
C SER A 496 9.94 13.39 -0.02
N LEU A 497 9.12 14.11 0.76
CA LEU A 497 8.50 15.37 0.34
C LEU A 497 9.54 16.44 -0.02
N ASP A 498 10.72 16.39 0.61
CA ASP A 498 11.84 17.30 0.35
C ASP A 498 12.66 16.87 -0.88
N GLN A 499 12.14 15.94 -1.68
CA GLN A 499 12.73 15.41 -2.91
C GLN A 499 14.01 14.57 -2.73
N ILE A 500 14.33 14.15 -1.51
CA ILE A 500 15.53 13.37 -1.18
C ILE A 500 15.19 11.88 -1.04
N PHE A 501 16.00 11.00 -1.62
CA PHE A 501 15.91 9.56 -1.51
C PHE A 501 16.48 9.03 -0.20
N TYR A 502 15.74 8.18 0.49
CA TYR A 502 16.20 7.48 1.68
C TYR A 502 15.89 5.98 1.57
N ILE A 503 16.70 5.15 2.23
CA ILE A 503 16.57 3.69 2.17
C ILE A 503 15.39 3.25 3.03
N THR A 504 14.43 2.54 2.44
CA THR A 504 13.32 1.92 3.19
C THR A 504 13.56 0.44 3.45
N ASP A 505 14.14 -0.27 2.47
CA ASP A 505 14.34 -1.71 2.54
C ASP A 505 15.76 -2.04 2.12
N LEU A 506 16.42 -2.90 2.90
CA LEU A 506 17.80 -3.33 2.67
C LEU A 506 17.93 -4.84 2.85
N ASN A 507 18.40 -5.54 1.81
CA ASN A 507 18.92 -6.91 1.91
C ASN A 507 20.44 -6.86 1.77
N LEU A 508 21.13 -7.06 2.89
CA LEU A 508 22.57 -6.90 3.00
C LEU A 508 23.27 -8.26 2.90
N TRP A 509 24.13 -8.37 1.89
CA TRP A 509 25.01 -9.50 1.59
C TRP A 509 26.49 -9.10 1.61
N SER A 510 26.81 -7.83 1.30
CA SER A 510 28.16 -7.29 1.34
C SER A 510 28.19 -5.94 2.06
N ILE A 511 28.90 -5.87 3.19
CA ILE A 511 29.08 -4.62 3.96
C ILE A 511 29.93 -3.63 3.16
N ASN A 512 30.99 -4.11 2.51
CA ASN A 512 31.93 -3.27 1.75
C ASN A 512 31.20 -2.55 0.61
N GLU A 513 30.42 -3.28 -0.18
CA GLU A 513 29.65 -2.68 -1.28
C GLU A 513 28.63 -1.65 -0.78
N MET A 514 28.00 -1.92 0.36
CA MET A 514 27.07 -0.95 0.95
C MET A 514 27.77 0.32 1.43
N ILE A 515 29.00 0.21 1.93
CA ILE A 515 29.83 1.36 2.30
C ILE A 515 30.20 2.16 1.05
N ASP A 516 30.60 1.50 -0.03
CA ASP A 516 30.94 2.18 -1.28
C ASP A 516 29.72 2.92 -1.87
N PHE A 517 28.56 2.26 -1.90
CA PHE A 517 27.29 2.92 -2.25
C PHE A 517 27.02 4.14 -1.35
N SER A 518 27.23 4.01 -0.04
CA SER A 518 26.98 5.09 0.92
C SER A 518 27.91 6.28 0.72
N LYS A 519 29.22 6.04 0.47
CA LYS A 519 30.22 7.08 0.17
C LYS A 519 29.89 7.83 -1.11
N LEU A 520 29.45 7.13 -2.15
CA LEU A 520 29.07 7.75 -3.41
C LEU A 520 27.76 8.53 -3.29
N SER A 521 26.79 7.98 -2.55
CA SER A 521 25.51 8.63 -2.29
C SER A 521 25.66 9.91 -1.47
N GLU A 522 26.56 9.94 -0.48
CA GLU A 522 26.83 11.14 0.35
C GLU A 522 27.25 12.35 -0.50
N LYS A 523 27.96 12.11 -1.62
CA LYS A 523 28.37 13.18 -2.55
C LYS A 523 27.21 13.72 -3.39
N ASN A 524 26.09 12.99 -3.48
CA ASN A 524 24.92 13.37 -4.26
C ASN A 524 23.79 13.89 -3.35
N LYS A 525 23.46 15.18 -3.50
CA LYS A 525 22.44 15.88 -2.69
C LYS A 525 21.03 15.27 -2.79
N LYS A 526 20.78 14.40 -3.78
CA LYS A 526 19.50 13.69 -3.93
C LYS A 526 19.32 12.55 -2.94
N PHE A 527 20.34 12.16 -2.17
CA PHE A 527 20.27 11.03 -1.23
C PHE A 527 20.47 11.49 0.22
N ASP A 528 19.68 10.93 1.14
CA ASP A 528 19.76 11.17 2.59
C ASP A 528 20.70 10.15 3.24
N ILE A 529 21.94 10.11 2.75
CA ILE A 529 22.99 9.26 3.32
C ILE A 529 24.12 10.19 3.76
N LYS A 530 24.12 10.51 5.05
CA LYS A 530 25.16 11.35 5.66
C LYS A 530 26.12 10.49 6.45
N ALA A 531 27.41 10.69 6.21
CA ALA A 531 28.43 10.12 7.07
C ALA A 531 28.51 10.91 8.38
N THR A 532 28.67 10.19 9.48
CA THR A 532 28.99 10.78 10.78
C THR A 532 30.49 11.12 10.85
N SER A 533 30.89 11.98 11.79
CA SER A 533 32.30 12.36 11.97
C SER A 533 33.26 11.19 12.19
N LYS A 534 32.76 10.01 12.60
CA LYS A 534 33.54 8.78 12.82
C LYS A 534 33.85 8.00 11.54
N ALA A 535 33.14 8.27 10.44
CA ALA A 535 33.34 7.59 9.16
C ALA A 535 34.59 8.04 8.39
N LYS A 536 35.08 9.26 8.70
CA LYS A 536 36.19 9.93 7.98
C LYS A 536 37.58 9.55 8.49
N ALA A 537 37.67 8.77 9.57
CA ALA A 537 38.92 8.20 10.05
C ALA A 537 39.05 6.80 9.44
N ASP A 538 39.96 6.65 8.48
CA ASP A 538 40.17 5.46 7.67
C ASP A 538 40.36 4.18 8.51
N LEU A 539 39.83 3.05 8.02
CA LEU A 539 40.13 1.72 8.53
C LEU A 539 40.52 0.81 7.36
N GLU A 540 41.81 0.46 7.30
CA GLU A 540 42.30 -0.76 6.65
C GLU A 540 41.98 -1.95 7.57
N LEU A 541 40.78 -2.51 7.45
CA LEU A 541 40.43 -3.78 8.10
C LEU A 541 40.16 -4.83 7.04
N SER A 542 40.68 -6.04 7.26
CA SER A 542 40.39 -7.22 6.43
C SER A 542 38.92 -7.67 6.50
N SER A 543 38.18 -7.25 7.53
CA SER A 543 36.72 -7.40 7.62
C SER A 543 36.10 -6.22 8.36
N ILE A 544 35.17 -5.50 7.72
CA ILE A 544 34.49 -4.35 8.30
C ILE A 544 33.30 -4.84 9.14
N PRO A 545 33.22 -4.53 10.45
CA PRO A 545 32.07 -4.92 11.27
C PRO A 545 30.76 -4.27 10.77
N LEU A 546 29.64 -4.99 10.87
CA LEU A 546 28.29 -4.49 10.60
C LEU A 546 27.98 -3.19 11.35
N LYS A 547 28.51 -3.07 12.56
CA LYS A 547 28.39 -1.86 13.39
C LYS A 547 28.96 -0.63 12.72
N PHE A 548 30.04 -0.76 11.95
CA PHE A 548 30.63 0.36 11.24
C PHE A 548 29.61 0.99 10.29
N LEU A 549 28.92 0.18 9.48
CA LEU A 549 27.92 0.67 8.53
C LEU A 549 26.80 1.48 9.21
N PHE A 550 26.11 0.89 10.18
CA PHE A 550 24.91 1.49 10.78
C PHE A 550 25.18 2.56 11.84
N GLN A 551 26.42 2.67 12.34
CA GLN A 551 26.82 3.77 13.22
C GLN A 551 27.44 4.93 12.45
N ASN A 552 28.09 4.65 11.32
CA ASN A 552 28.79 5.68 10.56
C ASN A 552 27.92 6.34 9.49
N TYR A 553 26.84 5.71 9.06
CA TYR A 553 25.89 6.29 8.11
C TYR A 553 24.50 6.39 8.73
N GLU A 554 23.83 7.53 8.51
CA GLU A 554 22.47 7.74 8.97
C GLU A 554 21.47 6.92 8.14
N MET A 555 21.01 5.79 8.69
CA MET A 555 20.10 4.85 8.01
C MET A 555 18.78 4.64 8.79
N SER A 556 18.33 5.68 9.49
CA SER A 556 17.15 5.62 10.38
C SER A 556 15.82 5.42 9.62
N GLY A 557 15.81 5.65 8.30
CA GLY A 557 14.67 5.44 7.42
C GLY A 557 14.29 3.99 7.16
N ILE A 558 15.19 3.03 7.44
CA ILE A 558 14.99 1.61 7.16
C ILE A 558 13.81 1.05 7.96
N LYS A 559 12.85 0.48 7.23
CA LYS A 559 11.66 -0.21 7.74
C LYS A 559 11.80 -1.74 7.63
N LYS A 560 12.57 -2.24 6.67
CA LYS A 560 12.83 -3.66 6.46
C LYS A 560 14.31 -3.92 6.28
N LEU A 561 14.86 -4.80 7.11
CA LEU A 561 16.26 -5.21 7.04
C LEU A 561 16.35 -6.73 6.92
N SER A 562 17.14 -7.21 5.97
CA SER A 562 17.57 -8.59 5.86
C SER A 562 19.10 -8.63 5.89
N ILE A 563 19.68 -9.41 6.79
CA ILE A 563 21.12 -9.66 6.85
C ILE A 563 21.37 -11.15 6.63
N ARG A 564 22.36 -11.48 5.78
CA ARG A 564 22.60 -12.86 5.36
C ARG A 564 24.09 -13.21 5.32
N ASN A 565 24.42 -14.45 5.69
CA ASN A 565 25.75 -15.05 5.49
C ASN A 565 26.94 -14.27 6.12
N PHE A 566 26.73 -13.58 7.25
CA PHE A 566 27.81 -12.89 7.97
C PHE A 566 28.29 -13.68 9.18
N SER A 567 29.58 -13.53 9.51
CA SER A 567 30.10 -13.85 10.83
C SER A 567 30.00 -12.61 11.72
N ILE A 568 29.26 -12.71 12.82
CA ILE A 568 29.03 -11.59 13.74
C ILE A 568 29.65 -11.92 15.10
N ASN A 569 30.61 -11.10 15.51
CA ASN A 569 31.29 -11.18 16.82
C ASN A 569 31.00 -9.94 17.70
N HIS A 570 31.66 -9.87 18.86
CA HIS A 570 31.50 -8.80 19.85
C HIS A 570 31.70 -7.36 19.33
N LEU A 571 32.42 -7.17 18.21
CA LEU A 571 32.56 -5.84 17.59
C LEU A 571 31.22 -5.30 17.06
N ASN A 572 30.25 -6.16 16.83
CA ASN A 572 28.92 -5.81 16.31
C ASN A 572 27.88 -5.52 17.39
N VAL A 573 28.26 -5.53 18.67
CA VAL A 573 27.34 -5.20 19.76
C VAL A 573 26.79 -3.78 19.55
N LYS A 574 25.46 -3.67 19.59
CA LYS A 574 24.67 -2.47 19.30
C LYS A 574 24.77 -1.96 17.86
N ALA A 575 25.15 -2.80 16.89
CA ALA A 575 25.20 -2.43 15.47
C ALA A 575 23.88 -1.83 14.97
N LEU A 576 22.73 -2.39 15.37
CA LEU A 576 21.40 -2.00 14.88
C LEU A 576 20.70 -0.99 15.79
N SER A 577 21.42 -0.38 16.74
CA SER A 577 20.82 0.51 17.73
C SER A 577 20.11 1.75 17.15
N ASN A 578 20.55 2.24 15.99
CA ASN A 578 19.95 3.42 15.36
C ASN A 578 18.68 3.12 14.53
N LEU A 579 18.33 1.84 14.33
CA LEU A 579 17.21 1.42 13.46
C LEU A 579 15.85 1.41 14.18
N LEU A 580 15.46 2.55 14.76
CA LEU A 580 14.24 2.67 15.57
C LEU A 580 12.94 2.54 14.75
N ASN A 581 13.01 2.75 13.43
CA ASN A 581 11.87 2.62 12.52
C ASN A 581 11.70 1.22 11.93
N LEU A 582 12.59 0.28 12.27
CA LEU A 582 12.57 -1.09 11.77
C LEU A 582 11.27 -1.80 12.18
N LYS A 583 10.56 -2.33 11.18
CA LYS A 583 9.30 -3.07 11.33
C LYS A 583 9.47 -4.55 11.01
N GLU A 584 10.37 -4.88 10.10
CA GLU A 584 10.62 -6.25 9.64
C GLU A 584 12.12 -6.54 9.67
N LEU A 585 12.48 -7.64 10.31
CA LEU A 585 13.87 -8.08 10.46
C LEU A 585 14.02 -9.52 9.99
N ASN A 586 14.91 -9.74 9.04
CA ASN A 586 15.27 -11.07 8.58
C ASN A 586 16.76 -11.33 8.90
N ILE A 587 17.03 -12.43 9.59
CA ILE A 587 18.40 -12.87 9.91
C ILE A 587 18.53 -14.29 9.36
N VAL A 588 19.40 -14.47 8.38
CA VAL A 588 19.51 -15.73 7.64
C VAL A 588 20.96 -16.19 7.62
N ARG A 589 21.25 -17.42 8.06
CA ARG A 589 22.58 -18.03 7.96
C ARG A 589 23.67 -17.18 8.59
N ILE A 590 23.39 -16.61 9.76
CA ILE A 590 24.36 -15.78 10.49
C ILE A 590 25.09 -16.63 11.51
N ASN A 591 26.42 -16.62 11.45
CA ASN A 591 27.26 -17.25 12.46
C ASN A 591 27.54 -16.25 13.59
N PHE A 592 26.84 -16.40 14.71
CA PHE A 592 27.05 -15.59 15.91
C PHE A 592 28.17 -16.17 16.78
N GLN A 593 29.33 -15.48 16.81
CA GLN A 593 30.51 -15.88 17.57
C GLN A 593 30.45 -15.35 19.01
N ASN A 594 29.97 -16.19 19.94
CA ASN A 594 29.86 -15.88 21.38
C ASN A 594 29.02 -14.64 21.71
N ILE A 595 28.08 -14.30 20.84
CA ILE A 595 27.08 -13.27 21.06
C ILE A 595 25.71 -13.78 20.64
N SER A 596 24.67 -13.11 21.11
CA SER A 596 23.28 -13.35 20.72
C SER A 596 22.83 -12.27 19.74
N PHE A 597 21.83 -12.54 18.89
CA PHE A 597 21.39 -11.52 17.93
C PHE A 597 20.76 -10.31 18.63
N SER A 598 20.17 -10.52 19.81
CA SER A 598 19.65 -9.44 20.66
C SER A 598 20.72 -8.44 21.07
N GLU A 599 21.99 -8.85 21.15
CA GLU A 599 23.11 -7.96 21.44
C GLU A 599 23.47 -7.02 20.28
N LEU A 600 22.92 -7.24 19.08
CA LEU A 600 22.95 -6.25 17.99
C LEU A 600 22.12 -5.00 18.31
N PHE A 601 21.20 -5.07 19.27
CA PHE A 601 20.29 -3.99 19.66
C PHE A 601 20.71 -3.35 20.98
N CYS A 602 20.16 -2.17 21.27
CA CYS A 602 20.31 -1.50 22.55
C CYS A 602 19.11 -1.80 23.45
N ALA A 603 19.33 -2.50 24.56
CA ALA A 603 18.26 -2.86 25.51
C ALA A 603 17.51 -1.67 26.12
N LYS A 604 18.07 -0.45 26.07
CA LYS A 604 17.43 0.77 26.59
C LYS A 604 16.43 1.40 25.62
N GLN A 605 16.36 0.92 24.37
CA GLN A 605 15.53 1.50 23.32
C GLN A 605 14.29 0.65 23.05
N GLU A 606 13.17 1.32 22.71
CA GLU A 606 11.96 0.66 22.23
C GLU A 606 11.98 0.58 20.70
N TYR A 607 11.89 -0.64 20.15
CA TYR A 607 11.89 -0.89 18.71
C TYR A 607 10.47 -1.16 18.17
N LYS A 608 10.23 -0.74 16.93
CA LYS A 608 8.93 -0.88 16.24
C LYS A 608 8.76 -2.23 15.51
N ILE A 609 9.61 -3.22 15.79
CA ILE A 609 9.64 -4.50 15.08
C ILE A 609 8.31 -5.24 15.27
N LYS A 610 7.70 -5.63 14.15
CA LYS A 610 6.42 -6.35 14.09
C LYS A 610 6.58 -7.77 13.58
N ARG A 611 7.56 -8.01 12.71
CA ARG A 611 7.78 -9.30 12.08
C ARG A 611 9.25 -9.67 12.11
N MET A 612 9.54 -10.92 12.41
CA MET A 612 10.89 -11.48 12.28
C MET A 612 10.87 -12.78 11.47
N TYR A 613 11.89 -12.95 10.64
CA TYR A 613 12.20 -14.20 9.98
C TYR A 613 13.63 -14.59 10.34
N LEU A 614 13.79 -15.71 11.02
CA LEU A 614 15.07 -16.20 11.52
C LEU A 614 15.32 -17.57 10.90
N GLU A 615 16.41 -17.70 10.15
CA GLU A 615 16.72 -18.91 9.40
C GLU A 615 18.17 -19.34 9.62
N GLU A 616 18.42 -20.61 9.93
CA GLU A 616 19.78 -21.16 10.06
C GLU A 616 20.62 -20.34 11.06
N ILE A 617 20.04 -20.07 12.24
CA ILE A 617 20.70 -19.39 13.37
C ILE A 617 20.50 -20.11 14.70
N ASN A 618 21.41 -19.87 15.63
CA ASN A 618 21.30 -20.30 17.02
C ASN A 618 20.57 -19.23 17.85
N ILE A 619 19.52 -19.64 18.56
CA ILE A 619 18.70 -18.75 19.39
C ILE A 619 19.02 -19.01 20.86
N SER A 620 19.57 -17.99 21.51
CA SER A 620 19.94 -18.04 22.92
C SER A 620 18.80 -17.59 23.84
N GLU A 621 18.98 -17.79 25.14
CA GLU A 621 18.05 -17.25 26.14
C GLU A 621 17.90 -15.71 26.07
N LYS A 622 19.01 -15.00 25.84
CA LYS A 622 19.01 -13.52 25.71
C LYS A 622 18.11 -13.07 24.57
N ASP A 623 18.06 -13.84 23.49
CA ASP A 623 17.24 -13.54 22.32
C ASP A 623 15.74 -13.63 22.63
N PHE A 624 15.32 -14.66 23.37
CA PHE A 624 13.93 -14.77 23.83
C PHE A 624 13.55 -13.62 24.77
N ILE A 625 14.44 -13.23 25.68
CA ILE A 625 14.22 -12.09 26.58
C ILE A 625 14.03 -10.80 25.78
N PHE A 626 14.86 -10.57 24.75
CA PHE A 626 14.71 -9.42 23.87
C PHE A 626 13.38 -9.46 23.11
N ILE A 627 13.01 -10.60 22.52
CA ILE A 627 11.73 -10.77 21.81
C ILE A 627 10.56 -10.48 22.75
N ALA A 628 10.61 -10.96 24.00
CA ALA A 628 9.56 -10.74 24.99
C ALA A 628 9.29 -9.25 25.24
N ASN A 629 10.35 -8.43 25.17
CA ASN A 629 10.29 -6.98 25.38
C ASN A 629 9.78 -6.19 24.16
N LEU A 630 9.60 -6.82 22.99
CA LEU A 630 9.09 -6.14 21.80
C LEU A 630 7.57 -5.97 21.87
N LYS A 631 7.13 -4.77 22.27
CA LYS A 631 5.70 -4.42 22.40
C LYS A 631 4.89 -4.47 21.10
N LYS A 632 5.56 -4.46 19.94
CA LYS A 632 4.91 -4.41 18.61
C LYS A 632 4.98 -5.72 17.83
N ILE A 633 5.64 -6.74 18.37
CA ILE A 633 5.81 -8.04 17.68
C ILE A 633 4.46 -8.70 17.43
N LYS A 634 4.30 -9.26 16.24
CA LYS A 634 3.07 -9.93 15.76
C LYS A 634 3.34 -11.32 15.19
N ASP A 635 4.47 -11.50 14.51
CA ASP A 635 4.80 -12.72 13.77
C ASP A 635 6.29 -13.00 13.90
N ILE A 636 6.67 -14.21 14.29
CA ILE A 636 8.04 -14.71 14.19
C ILE A 636 8.00 -16.04 13.46
N ARG A 637 8.83 -16.16 12.43
CA ARG A 637 9.02 -17.39 11.68
C ARG A 637 10.44 -17.86 11.90
N LEU A 638 10.57 -19.09 12.37
CA LEU A 638 11.85 -19.76 12.55
C LEU A 638 11.94 -20.88 11.53
N TRP A 639 13.06 -20.96 10.82
CA TRP A 639 13.37 -22.02 9.86
C TRP A 639 14.77 -22.58 10.13
N ARG A 640 14.94 -23.90 10.16
CA ARG A 640 16.22 -24.59 10.38
C ARG A 640 17.05 -23.95 11.50
N TYR A 641 16.54 -23.91 12.72
CA TYR A 641 17.13 -23.12 13.81
C TYR A 641 17.59 -24.01 14.95
N ASP A 642 18.50 -23.51 15.79
CA ASP A 642 18.93 -24.19 17.01
C ASP A 642 18.37 -23.50 18.26
N ILE A 643 17.78 -24.28 19.16
CA ILE A 643 17.46 -23.86 20.53
C ILE A 643 18.09 -24.87 21.48
N GLN A 644 18.91 -24.38 22.42
CA GLN A 644 19.55 -25.21 23.45
C GLN A 644 20.41 -26.37 22.89
N GLY A 645 21.06 -26.17 21.74
CA GLY A 645 21.90 -27.19 21.09
C GLY A 645 21.12 -28.27 20.35
N LYS A 646 19.82 -28.05 20.12
CA LYS A 646 18.94 -28.93 19.34
C LYS A 646 18.46 -28.19 18.10
N ALA A 647 18.65 -28.80 16.94
CA ALA A 647 18.22 -28.27 15.66
C ALA A 647 16.76 -28.65 15.34
N TYR A 648 16.02 -27.71 14.74
CA TYR A 648 14.59 -27.85 14.44
C TYR A 648 14.25 -27.28 13.06
N THR A 649 13.25 -27.86 12.40
CA THR A 649 12.92 -27.52 11.01
C THR A 649 12.14 -26.20 10.88
N TRP A 650 11.00 -26.05 11.55
CA TRP A 650 10.20 -24.84 11.42
C TRP A 650 9.24 -24.61 12.59
N ILE A 651 9.05 -23.33 12.96
CA ILE A 651 8.00 -22.86 13.86
C ILE A 651 7.48 -21.52 13.34
N CYS A 652 6.16 -21.31 13.45
CA CYS A 652 5.56 -19.98 13.38
C CYS A 652 4.97 -19.58 14.75
N MET A 653 5.31 -18.38 15.22
CA MET A 653 4.79 -17.79 16.45
C MET A 653 3.95 -16.56 16.14
N TYR A 654 2.66 -16.63 16.44
CA TYR A 654 1.73 -15.52 16.25
C TYR A 654 1.40 -14.86 17.59
N PHE A 655 1.76 -13.60 17.75
CA PHE A 655 1.54 -12.85 18.99
C PHE A 655 0.24 -12.04 18.87
N TYR A 656 -0.77 -12.40 19.66
CA TYR A 656 -2.07 -11.73 19.64
C TYR A 656 -2.10 -10.50 20.54
N ASN A 657 -1.52 -10.62 21.73
CA ASN A 657 -1.36 -9.53 22.70
C ASN A 657 -0.21 -9.85 23.66
N GLU A 658 -0.02 -9.01 24.68
CA GLU A 658 1.06 -9.15 25.67
C GLU A 658 0.98 -10.46 26.48
N PHE A 659 -0.18 -11.12 26.52
CA PHE A 659 -0.42 -12.32 27.32
C PHE A 659 -0.51 -13.60 26.49
N TYR A 660 -0.90 -13.53 25.22
CA TYR A 660 -1.23 -14.71 24.41
C TYR A 660 -0.46 -14.77 23.09
N MET A 661 0.01 -15.98 22.78
CA MET A 661 0.64 -16.38 21.53
C MET A 661 -0.02 -17.66 20.99
N LYS A 662 -0.08 -17.85 19.66
CA LYS A 662 -0.28 -19.15 19.03
C LYS A 662 1.01 -19.67 18.44
N LEU A 663 1.29 -20.94 18.69
CA LEU A 663 2.41 -21.68 18.13
C LEU A 663 1.88 -22.59 17.01
N ILE A 664 2.48 -22.53 15.82
CA ILE A 664 2.20 -23.50 14.75
C ILE A 664 3.52 -24.19 14.41
N TYR A 665 3.52 -25.52 14.48
CA TYR A 665 4.69 -26.38 14.31
C TYR A 665 4.25 -27.78 13.89
N GLN A 666 5.18 -28.58 13.38
CA GLN A 666 4.93 -29.99 13.11
C GLN A 666 5.05 -30.80 14.40
N LYS A 667 3.96 -31.49 14.78
CA LYS A 667 3.78 -32.09 16.12
C LYS A 667 4.88 -33.10 16.51
N ASP A 668 5.46 -33.78 15.52
CA ASP A 668 6.49 -34.81 15.71
C ASP A 668 7.93 -34.24 15.76
N VAL A 669 8.10 -32.92 15.63
CA VAL A 669 9.42 -32.28 15.49
C VAL A 669 9.82 -31.44 16.70
N LEU A 670 8.86 -31.00 17.53
CA LEU A 670 9.13 -30.08 18.65
C LEU A 670 8.74 -30.69 20.01
N PRO A 671 9.72 -31.08 20.86
CA PRO A 671 9.47 -31.65 22.18
C PRO A 671 8.70 -30.71 23.11
N GLU A 672 7.89 -31.26 24.02
CA GLU A 672 7.14 -30.49 25.03
C GLU A 672 8.06 -29.64 25.91
N GLU A 673 9.27 -30.13 26.22
CA GLU A 673 10.29 -29.38 26.96
C GLU A 673 10.67 -28.06 26.27
N THR A 674 10.84 -28.09 24.95
CA THR A 674 11.16 -26.91 24.15
C THR A 674 9.98 -25.94 24.09
N ILE A 675 8.76 -26.45 24.00
CA ILE A 675 7.53 -25.62 24.05
C ILE A 675 7.43 -24.92 25.41
N LYS A 676 7.67 -25.66 26.50
CA LYS A 676 7.68 -25.13 27.86
C LYS A 676 8.77 -24.07 28.03
N TYR A 677 9.98 -24.33 27.51
CA TYR A 677 11.08 -23.37 27.52
C TYR A 677 10.71 -22.06 26.80
N ILE A 678 10.17 -22.14 25.57
CA ILE A 678 9.72 -20.97 24.81
C ILE A 678 8.64 -20.20 25.59
N LYS A 679 7.66 -20.92 26.17
CA LYS A 679 6.57 -20.34 26.98
C LYS A 679 7.10 -19.55 28.17
N GLU A 680 8.03 -20.14 28.93
CA GLU A 680 8.63 -19.54 30.11
C GLU A 680 9.44 -18.29 29.77
N LYS A 681 10.29 -18.35 28.72
CA LYS A 681 11.16 -17.23 28.37
C LYS A 681 10.41 -16.07 27.73
N LEU A 682 9.38 -16.33 26.92
CA LEU A 682 8.55 -15.28 26.34
C LEU A 682 7.53 -14.69 27.32
N LYS A 683 7.30 -15.35 28.47
CA LYS A 683 6.31 -14.96 29.50
C LYS A 683 4.89 -14.79 28.92
N ARG A 684 4.50 -15.66 27.98
CA ARG A 684 3.17 -15.65 27.35
C ARG A 684 2.50 -17.01 27.41
N ASN A 685 1.18 -17.00 27.51
CA ASN A 685 0.37 -18.21 27.37
C ASN A 685 0.32 -18.64 25.90
N ILE A 686 0.49 -19.94 25.67
CA ILE A 686 0.42 -20.55 24.33
C ILE A 686 -0.99 -21.10 24.11
N LEU A 687 -1.62 -20.65 23.03
CA LEU A 687 -2.78 -21.26 22.40
C LEU A 687 -2.23 -22.26 21.38
N LEU A 688 -2.35 -23.57 21.65
CA LEU A 688 -2.02 -24.62 20.69
C LEU A 688 -3.07 -24.65 19.57
#